data_AF-A0A1X7RQ30-F1
#
_entry.id   AF-A0A1X7RQ30-F1
#
_cell.length_a   1.000
_cell.length_b   1.000
_cell.length_c   1.000
_cell.angle_alpha   90.00
_cell.angle_beta   90.00
_cell.angle_gamma   90.00
#
_symmetry.space_group_name_H-M   'P 1'
#
loop_
_entity.id
_entity.type
_entity.pdbx_description
1 polymer ?
#
loop_
_entity_poly.entity_id
_entity_poly.type
_entity_poly.pdbx_seq_one_letter_code
_entity_poly.pdbx_strand_id
1 'polypeptide(L)'
;MTAGGSVEELQGQLDWLNQQPHRHKVVIAGNHDMALDKQKAAELGETRFRGRSLRWGSVIYLEHSATTLKFPGGISLKVYGQPETRRNGSWAFQYDRDTDVFTNRIAEDVDILVTHSPPRFHLDEAGQGDGFLLRELWRVKPLLHVFGHMHNGYGQERLSHDLFERHYADICEGKAGLWALLRMLILLLQMLVTITDHELEQTVLVNAAAVGGPRDADRRPAQVVHLTQRDTNYHRPRGHRLHPTWTTIIRVHGFATMLCGLRKICFVIGVMVILIVWSSWTSVESVAGWRPDLTKVDLKNPVRALSETPETSPSREHEQSGREEEVFASGIESDVAKAKKEKERKEAGGLRSEAGEEKAKNTSEAKKPNDADQKSDGKGRPQMPHTPGYPEPDPNDEFNEIKFKFQNDLETFAMPEFDARLLRRYKPHNYHGPGHETFATVYATRNATLYDPYFVAAQQMAYRLLWDPNSKSIEHPLTVFVAPFVEQNKRDLLQAAGAIVRELDLLEWHPEAQTYARWRDLFMKLNMWEQTDFSRIAFLDLDAFPVANIDKIFDIAPSKKCDKSKLSDDDKSKVKDICKYTFTGTQVPGYGINVGVMVFSPNKAMHMRLLRLMRDEDKYDSKMAEQAFLSYAYSPEGPFSPSFISREWNGYFPQAGDEGAFKIVHEKLWSNIAQIPWARDYFNGTWANLLEFYASESFVELRKADGLREY
;
A
#
# COMPACT_ATOMS: atom_id res chain seq x y z
N MET A 1 6.03 26.67 9.04
CA MET A 1 4.72 26.24 9.60
C MET A 1 3.55 26.89 8.84
N THR A 2 3.69 28.15 8.44
CA THR A 2 2.70 28.98 7.73
C THR A 2 2.99 29.09 6.23
N ALA A 3 2.12 29.79 5.48
CA ALA A 3 2.38 30.18 4.10
C ALA A 3 2.67 31.69 3.97
N GLY A 4 1.92 32.53 4.69
CA GLY A 4 2.01 33.99 4.68
C GLY A 4 2.72 34.62 5.89
N GLY A 5 3.11 33.83 6.89
CA GLY A 5 3.88 34.29 8.05
C GLY A 5 3.11 35.10 9.09
N SER A 6 1.78 35.13 9.04
CA SER A 6 0.96 35.89 10.00
C SER A 6 0.88 35.24 11.38
N VAL A 7 0.58 36.07 12.41
CA VAL A 7 0.36 35.58 13.78
C VAL A 7 -0.88 34.69 13.85
N GLU A 8 -1.86 34.96 13.00
CA GLU A 8 -3.12 34.21 12.89
C GLU A 8 -2.89 32.81 12.31
N GLU A 9 -2.09 32.67 11.24
CA GLU A 9 -1.68 31.35 10.73
C GLU A 9 -0.84 30.59 11.75
N LEU A 10 0.13 31.25 12.40
CA LEU A 10 0.96 30.63 13.45
C LEU A 10 0.11 30.12 14.60
N GLN A 11 -0.84 30.93 15.09
CA GLN A 11 -1.70 30.53 16.18
C GLN A 11 -2.68 29.42 15.77
N GLY A 12 -3.19 29.42 14.54
CA GLY A 12 -4.00 28.33 14.00
C GLY A 12 -3.23 27.00 13.97
N GLN A 13 -1.98 27.02 13.53
CA GLN A 13 -1.10 25.85 13.56
C GLN A 13 -0.77 25.39 14.98
N LEU A 14 -0.51 26.32 15.91
CA LEU A 14 -0.29 25.98 17.32
C LEU A 14 -1.54 25.41 17.99
N ASP A 15 -2.72 25.97 17.71
CA ASP A 15 -3.99 25.47 18.23
C ASP A 15 -4.30 24.07 17.67
N TRP A 16 -3.98 23.78 16.39
CA TRP A 16 -4.08 22.44 15.79
C TRP A 16 -3.07 21.43 16.36
N LEU A 17 -1.79 21.82 16.51
CA LEU A 17 -0.76 21.00 17.14
C LEU A 17 -1.12 20.65 18.59
N ASN A 18 -1.69 21.60 19.33
CA ASN A 18 -2.13 21.38 20.70
C ASN A 18 -3.25 20.32 20.81
N GLN A 19 -4.11 20.17 19.80
CA GLN A 19 -5.15 19.13 19.75
C GLN A 19 -4.60 17.71 19.48
N GLN A 20 -3.39 17.56 18.95
CA GLN A 20 -2.84 16.24 18.62
C GLN A 20 -2.56 15.40 19.88
N PRO A 21 -2.83 14.08 19.88
CA PRO A 21 -2.65 13.21 21.05
C PRO A 21 -1.18 12.88 21.38
N HIS A 22 -0.23 13.50 20.68
CA HIS A 22 1.20 13.18 20.76
C HIS A 22 1.80 13.74 22.06
N ARG A 23 2.48 12.89 22.84
CA ARG A 23 3.05 13.25 24.15
C ARG A 23 4.06 14.40 24.11
N HIS A 24 4.87 14.46 23.06
CA HIS A 24 5.86 15.50 22.83
C HIS A 24 5.66 16.09 21.44
N LYS A 25 5.77 17.42 21.33
CA LYS A 25 5.50 18.17 20.11
C LYS A 25 6.60 19.20 19.96
N VAL A 26 7.52 19.00 19.03
CA VAL A 26 8.67 19.88 18.82
C VAL A 26 8.55 20.54 17.45
N VAL A 27 8.77 21.85 17.38
CA VAL A 27 8.76 22.62 16.14
C VAL A 27 9.93 23.58 16.08
N ILE A 28 10.41 23.84 14.86
CA ILE A 28 11.28 24.96 14.52
C ILE A 28 10.50 25.92 13.62
N ALA A 29 10.96 27.16 13.50
CA ALA A 29 10.49 28.03 12.43
C ALA A 29 11.05 27.57 11.07
N GLY A 30 10.38 27.95 10.00
CA GLY A 30 10.93 27.94 8.64
C GLY A 30 10.78 29.29 7.96
N ASN A 31 11.30 29.43 6.74
CA ASN A 31 11.42 30.71 6.03
C ASN A 31 10.10 31.49 5.84
N HIS A 32 8.95 30.81 5.85
CA HIS A 32 7.64 31.47 5.75
C HIS A 32 7.16 32.07 7.07
N ASP A 33 7.70 31.69 8.22
CA ASP A 33 7.19 32.03 9.56
C ASP A 33 7.68 33.42 10.03
N MET A 34 7.39 34.45 9.23
CA MET A 34 8.01 35.79 9.31
C MET A 34 7.79 36.54 10.64
N ALA A 35 6.77 36.21 11.43
CA ALA A 35 6.56 36.79 12.75
C ALA A 35 7.48 36.20 13.86
N LEU A 36 8.19 35.09 13.59
CA LEU A 36 9.15 34.50 14.54
C LEU A 36 10.57 35.07 14.37
N ASP A 37 10.95 35.45 13.15
CA ASP A 37 12.21 36.14 12.87
C ASP A 37 12.12 37.61 13.31
N LYS A 38 12.90 37.95 14.34
CA LYS A 38 12.94 39.29 14.95
C LYS A 38 13.43 40.37 13.99
N GLN A 39 14.35 40.03 13.08
CA GLN A 39 14.81 40.98 12.06
C GLN A 39 13.74 41.15 10.98
N LYS A 40 13.15 40.05 10.48
CA LYS A 40 12.12 40.11 9.44
C LYS A 40 10.84 40.81 9.90
N ALA A 41 10.41 40.55 11.13
CA ALA A 41 9.28 41.25 11.74
C ALA A 41 9.52 42.76 11.90
N ALA A 42 10.77 43.19 12.16
CA ALA A 42 11.15 44.59 12.21
C ALA A 42 11.21 45.24 10.81
N GLU A 43 11.82 44.58 9.83
CA GLU A 43 11.87 45.02 8.42
C GLU A 43 10.48 45.25 7.81
N LEU A 44 9.52 44.39 8.15
CA LEU A 44 8.14 44.44 7.67
C LEU A 44 7.23 45.38 8.49
N GLY A 45 7.77 46.02 9.53
CA GLY A 45 7.10 46.97 10.41
C GLY A 45 6.26 46.30 11.52
N GLU A 46 6.58 46.63 12.77
CA GLU A 46 5.90 46.08 13.97
C GLU A 46 4.37 46.10 13.90
N THR A 47 3.78 47.12 13.26
CA THR A 47 2.33 47.27 13.11
C THR A 47 1.65 46.09 12.45
N ARG A 48 2.38 45.28 11.67
CA ARG A 48 1.84 44.06 11.01
C ARG A 48 1.77 42.85 11.94
N PHE A 49 2.47 42.87 13.09
CA PHE A 49 2.61 41.74 14.01
C PHE A 49 2.36 42.13 15.49
N ARG A 50 1.84 43.34 15.76
CA ARG A 50 1.83 43.93 17.11
C ARG A 50 0.81 43.30 18.07
N GLY A 51 1.26 43.07 19.30
CA GLY A 51 0.37 42.95 20.47
C GLY A 51 -0.27 41.59 20.75
N ARG A 52 0.05 40.53 19.98
CA ARG A 52 -0.45 39.17 20.22
C ARG A 52 0.70 38.22 20.55
N SER A 53 0.79 37.78 21.81
CA SER A 53 1.70 36.70 22.21
C SER A 53 1.16 35.35 21.74
N LEU A 54 1.98 34.57 21.03
CA LEU A 54 1.65 33.21 20.61
C LEU A 54 1.44 32.29 21.83
N ARG A 55 0.35 31.53 21.82
CA ARG A 55 0.05 30.51 22.83
C ARG A 55 0.62 29.17 22.38
N TRP A 56 1.85 28.87 22.81
CA TRP A 56 2.54 27.62 22.49
C TRP A 56 1.89 26.38 23.13
N GLY A 57 1.39 26.51 24.36
CA GLY A 57 0.72 25.41 25.08
C GLY A 57 1.66 24.23 25.36
N SER A 58 1.35 23.08 24.78
CA SER A 58 2.13 21.84 24.84
C SER A 58 3.25 21.74 23.78
N VAL A 59 3.36 22.73 22.88
CA VAL A 59 4.34 22.74 21.79
C VAL A 59 5.65 23.37 22.24
N ILE A 60 6.76 22.65 22.00
CA ILE A 60 8.12 23.09 22.29
C ILE A 60 8.71 23.73 21.04
N TYR A 61 8.98 25.03 21.09
CA TYR A 61 9.72 25.75 20.06
C TYR A 61 11.24 25.62 20.27
N LEU A 62 12.00 25.40 19.20
CA LEU A 62 13.48 25.41 19.23
C LEU A 62 14.04 26.41 18.20
N GLU A 63 15.01 27.21 18.65
CA GLU A 63 15.75 28.23 17.88
C GLU A 63 17.16 28.27 18.48
N HIS A 64 18.12 27.65 17.80
CA HIS A 64 19.51 27.42 18.26
C HIS A 64 19.63 26.69 19.61
N SER A 65 18.59 25.95 19.98
CA SER A 65 18.38 25.41 21.33
C SER A 65 18.08 23.91 21.31
N ALA A 66 18.32 23.27 22.47
CA ALA A 66 18.01 21.86 22.68
C ALA A 66 16.95 21.66 23.77
N THR A 67 16.19 20.57 23.65
CA THR A 67 15.34 20.01 24.71
C THR A 67 15.64 18.53 24.92
N THR A 68 15.28 17.96 26.07
CA THR A 68 15.40 16.52 26.34
C THR A 68 14.03 15.92 26.61
N LEU A 69 13.53 15.17 25.63
CA LEU A 69 12.25 14.48 25.69
C LEU A 69 12.38 13.19 26.50
N LYS A 70 11.44 12.94 27.43
CA LYS A 70 11.43 11.76 28.31
C LYS A 70 10.29 10.81 27.97
N PHE A 71 10.60 9.53 27.83
CA PHE A 71 9.69 8.47 27.40
C PHE A 71 9.51 7.40 28.50
N PRO A 72 8.54 6.48 28.37
CA PRO A 72 8.47 5.27 29.20
C PRO A 72 9.76 4.43 29.12
N GLY A 73 9.97 3.54 30.09
CA GLY A 73 11.19 2.71 30.14
C GLY A 73 12.48 3.46 30.48
N GLY A 74 12.40 4.75 30.84
CA GLY A 74 13.57 5.57 31.21
C GLY A 74 14.35 6.14 30.02
N ILE A 75 13.90 5.90 28.79
CA ILE A 75 14.51 6.45 27.58
C ILE A 75 14.37 7.98 27.58
N SER A 76 15.43 8.68 27.21
CA SER A 76 15.45 10.13 27.03
C SER A 76 16.22 10.47 25.75
N LEU A 77 15.71 11.40 24.95
CA LEU A 77 16.32 11.82 23.68
C LEU A 77 16.51 13.34 23.65
N LYS A 78 17.69 13.81 23.28
CA LYS A 78 18.03 15.21 23.09
C LYS A 78 17.71 15.65 21.66
N VAL A 79 16.84 16.65 21.55
CA VAL A 79 16.44 17.24 20.27
C VAL A 79 17.03 18.64 20.15
N TYR A 80 17.75 18.95 19.07
CA TYR A 80 18.26 20.29 18.74
C TYR A 80 17.54 20.86 17.52
N GLY A 81 17.21 22.16 17.54
CA GLY A 81 16.47 22.83 16.46
C GLY A 81 17.17 24.07 15.89
N GLN A 82 17.28 24.15 14.56
CA GLN A 82 17.88 25.29 13.85
C GLN A 82 17.04 25.72 12.62
N PRO A 83 16.37 26.89 12.65
CA PRO A 83 15.36 27.28 11.65
C PRO A 83 15.89 27.77 10.30
N GLU A 84 17.18 28.07 10.14
CA GLU A 84 17.64 28.82 8.97
C GLU A 84 17.76 28.04 7.66
N THR A 85 17.61 28.77 6.54
CA THR A 85 17.94 28.30 5.18
C THR A 85 18.80 29.29 4.41
N ARG A 86 19.39 28.83 3.31
CA ARG A 86 20.10 29.68 2.35
C ARG A 86 19.15 30.71 1.74
N ARG A 87 19.64 31.93 1.52
CA ARG A 87 18.86 33.03 0.94
C ARG A 87 18.38 32.69 -0.47
N ASN A 88 17.06 32.62 -0.59
CA ASN A 88 16.30 32.50 -1.83
C ASN A 88 15.10 33.45 -1.70
N GLY A 89 15.17 34.63 -2.31
CA GLY A 89 14.21 35.72 -2.10
C GLY A 89 14.54 36.58 -0.86
N SER A 90 13.50 37.04 -0.16
CA SER A 90 13.60 37.92 1.02
C SER A 90 12.65 37.44 2.12
N TRP A 91 12.87 36.20 2.56
CA TRP A 91 12.07 35.52 3.58
C TRP A 91 12.77 35.53 4.95
N ALA A 92 12.13 34.97 5.96
CA ALA A 92 12.68 34.87 7.31
C ALA A 92 13.78 33.80 7.42
N PHE A 93 14.65 33.93 8.44
CA PHE A 93 15.71 32.98 8.78
C PHE A 93 16.65 32.66 7.59
N GLN A 94 17.05 33.67 6.81
CA GLN A 94 17.86 33.49 5.59
C GLN A 94 19.30 34.03 5.65
N TYR A 95 20.29 33.13 5.59
CA TYR A 95 21.73 33.45 5.50
C TYR A 95 22.25 33.43 4.05
N ASP A 96 23.31 34.20 3.76
CA ASP A 96 23.97 34.20 2.46
C ASP A 96 24.75 32.90 2.23
N ARG A 97 24.81 32.43 0.98
CA ARG A 97 25.19 31.05 0.60
C ARG A 97 26.55 30.56 1.11
N ASP A 98 27.48 31.48 1.33
CA ASP A 98 28.85 31.20 1.79
C ASP A 98 29.03 31.42 3.31
N THR A 99 27.94 31.72 4.03
CA THR A 99 27.91 31.89 5.49
C THR A 99 27.84 30.53 6.18
N ASP A 100 28.80 30.24 7.05
CA ASP A 100 28.77 29.05 7.91
C ASP A 100 27.91 29.29 9.16
N VAL A 101 26.72 28.69 9.17
CA VAL A 101 25.81 28.70 10.34
C VAL A 101 25.78 27.37 11.11
N PHE A 102 26.55 26.36 10.69
CA PHE A 102 26.45 25.00 11.24
C PHE A 102 27.71 24.52 11.95
N THR A 103 28.92 24.78 11.44
CA THR A 103 30.14 24.14 11.97
C THR A 103 30.36 24.46 13.45
N ASN A 104 30.49 23.42 14.27
CA ASN A 104 30.66 23.50 15.73
C ASN A 104 29.53 24.25 16.47
N ARG A 105 28.30 24.28 15.93
CA ARG A 105 27.13 24.88 16.60
C ARG A 105 26.27 23.85 17.32
N ILE A 106 26.29 22.61 16.85
CA ILE A 106 25.45 21.52 17.35
C ILE A 106 26.26 20.70 18.37
N ALA A 107 25.63 20.27 19.47
CA ALA A 107 26.32 19.44 20.47
C ALA A 107 26.42 17.98 20.02
N GLU A 108 27.48 17.26 20.42
CA GLU A 108 27.74 15.87 20.01
C GLU A 108 26.84 14.84 20.71
N ASP A 109 26.11 15.25 21.75
CA ASP A 109 25.13 14.46 22.49
C ASP A 109 23.69 14.66 21.99
N VAL A 110 23.51 15.07 20.72
CA VAL A 110 22.20 15.29 20.09
C VAL A 110 21.72 14.01 19.40
N ASP A 111 20.68 13.38 19.96
CA ASP A 111 20.05 12.19 19.37
C ASP A 111 19.20 12.52 18.14
N ILE A 112 18.52 13.68 18.14
CA ILE A 112 17.64 14.13 17.06
C ILE A 112 18.00 15.57 16.65
N LEU A 113 18.36 15.76 15.40
CA LEU A 113 18.53 17.08 14.79
C LEU A 113 17.27 17.47 14.01
N VAL A 114 16.84 18.74 14.12
CA VAL A 114 15.77 19.32 13.32
C VAL A 114 16.27 20.61 12.66
N THR A 115 16.31 20.66 11.33
CA THR A 115 16.73 21.87 10.57
C THR A 115 15.72 22.22 9.50
N HIS A 116 15.57 23.49 9.12
CA HIS A 116 14.70 23.81 7.96
C HIS A 116 15.42 23.47 6.65
N SER A 117 16.71 23.79 6.56
CA SER A 117 17.59 23.40 5.44
C SER A 117 17.84 21.88 5.39
N PRO A 118 17.82 21.24 4.20
CA PRO A 118 18.33 19.88 4.01
C PRO A 118 19.87 19.85 3.94
N PRO A 119 20.52 18.74 4.30
CA PRO A 119 21.95 18.52 4.03
C PRO A 119 22.18 18.32 2.52
N ARG A 120 23.36 18.66 2.03
CA ARG A 120 23.68 18.58 0.61
C ARG A 120 23.69 17.13 0.08
N PHE A 121 23.14 16.92 -1.12
CA PHE A 121 23.05 15.64 -1.86
C PHE A 121 22.20 14.53 -1.23
N HIS A 122 21.58 14.75 -0.06
CA HIS A 122 20.72 13.76 0.59
C HIS A 122 19.33 14.33 0.77
N LEU A 123 18.35 13.71 0.11
CA LEU A 123 16.95 14.19 0.07
C LEU A 123 16.86 15.69 -0.29
N ASP A 124 17.70 16.14 -1.22
CA ASP A 124 17.87 17.54 -1.62
C ASP A 124 17.56 17.74 -3.12
N GLU A 125 17.38 18.99 -3.54
CA GLU A 125 17.16 19.32 -4.94
C GLU A 125 18.48 19.63 -5.65
N ALA A 126 19.02 18.63 -6.35
CA ALA A 126 20.19 18.73 -7.22
C ALA A 126 21.45 19.34 -6.54
N GLY A 127 21.73 19.00 -5.28
CA GLY A 127 22.91 19.48 -4.57
C GLY A 127 22.82 20.92 -4.06
N GLN A 128 21.62 21.49 -3.99
CA GLN A 128 21.37 22.84 -3.42
C GLN A 128 21.41 22.87 -1.88
N GLY A 129 21.30 21.72 -1.21
CA GLY A 129 21.35 21.55 0.25
C GLY A 129 22.66 22.01 0.86
N ASP A 130 22.71 22.10 2.19
CA ASP A 130 23.82 22.76 2.86
C ASP A 130 25.02 21.83 3.14
N GLY A 131 26.20 22.28 2.69
CA GLY A 131 27.48 21.55 2.77
C GLY A 131 28.29 21.87 4.03
N PHE A 132 27.89 22.84 4.85
CA PHE A 132 28.33 22.96 6.25
C PHE A 132 27.48 22.03 7.13
N LEU A 133 26.16 21.97 6.92
CA LEU A 133 25.25 21.02 7.58
C LEU A 133 25.67 19.57 7.33
N LEU A 134 25.99 19.18 6.10
CA LEU A 134 26.52 17.84 5.81
C LEU A 134 27.80 17.56 6.61
N ARG A 135 28.74 18.51 6.68
CA ARG A 135 29.98 18.35 7.47
C ARG A 135 29.73 18.25 8.98
N GLU A 136 28.75 18.98 9.50
CA GLU A 136 28.35 18.92 10.90
C GLU A 136 27.65 17.58 11.23
N LEU A 137 26.88 16.99 10.30
CA LEU A 137 26.36 15.61 10.45
C LEU A 137 27.47 14.56 10.58
N TRP A 138 28.55 14.67 9.79
CA TRP A 138 29.73 13.80 9.89
C TRP A 138 30.45 13.88 11.26
N ARG A 139 30.23 14.97 12.01
CA ARG A 139 30.79 15.17 13.36
C ARG A 139 29.81 14.73 14.46
N VAL A 140 28.55 15.17 14.37
CA VAL A 140 27.53 14.97 15.43
C VAL A 140 26.88 13.59 15.38
N LYS A 141 26.65 13.04 14.18
CA LYS A 141 26.04 11.72 13.96
C LYS A 141 24.76 11.48 14.80
N PRO A 142 23.71 12.32 14.66
CA PRO A 142 22.45 12.09 15.35
C PRO A 142 21.82 10.77 14.87
N LEU A 143 20.96 10.16 15.68
CA LEU A 143 20.20 8.97 15.29
C LEU A 143 19.19 9.31 14.18
N LEU A 144 18.60 10.51 14.27
CA LEU A 144 17.61 11.03 13.34
C LEU A 144 17.90 12.50 13.00
N HIS A 145 17.79 12.87 11.73
CA HIS A 145 17.81 14.24 11.25
C HIS A 145 16.54 14.51 10.42
N VAL A 146 15.67 15.37 10.93
CA VAL A 146 14.43 15.80 10.26
C VAL A 146 14.62 17.18 9.65
N PHE A 147 14.20 17.35 8.40
CA PHE A 147 14.30 18.61 7.68
C PHE A 147 13.21 18.79 6.62
N GLY A 148 13.26 19.93 5.91
CA GLY A 148 12.28 20.26 4.88
C GLY A 148 12.83 21.23 3.83
N HIS A 149 12.11 22.34 3.63
CA HIS A 149 12.35 23.43 2.67
C HIS A 149 12.39 23.05 1.17
N MET A 150 13.03 21.95 0.76
CA MET A 150 13.11 21.53 -0.65
C MET A 150 12.17 20.35 -0.90
N HIS A 151 11.07 20.64 -1.59
CA HIS A 151 9.93 19.73 -1.72
C HIS A 151 10.25 18.51 -2.59
N ASN A 152 11.08 18.68 -3.62
CA ASN A 152 11.43 17.60 -4.57
C ASN A 152 12.29 16.49 -3.95
N GLY A 153 12.79 16.69 -2.72
CA GLY A 153 13.54 15.69 -1.96
C GLY A 153 12.74 14.91 -0.90
N TYR A 154 11.41 15.11 -0.79
CA TYR A 154 10.58 14.46 0.24
C TYR A 154 10.74 12.92 0.30
N GLY A 155 10.94 12.39 1.52
CA GLY A 155 11.17 10.96 1.75
C GLY A 155 12.09 10.66 2.94
N GLN A 156 12.69 9.46 2.93
CA GLN A 156 13.69 9.01 3.92
C GLN A 156 14.94 8.43 3.25
N GLU A 157 16.12 8.63 3.85
CA GLU A 157 17.41 8.05 3.45
C GLU A 157 18.16 7.59 4.72
N ARG A 158 19.13 6.67 4.58
CA ARG A 158 20.10 6.35 5.64
C ARG A 158 21.49 6.83 5.21
N LEU A 159 22.06 7.75 6.00
CA LEU A 159 23.44 8.19 5.87
C LEU A 159 24.34 7.23 6.67
N SER A 160 25.20 6.48 5.99
CA SER A 160 26.24 5.67 6.64
C SER A 160 27.50 6.50 6.85
N HIS A 161 28.02 6.55 8.08
CA HIS A 161 29.21 7.33 8.42
C HIS A 161 30.52 6.59 8.10
N ASP A 162 30.67 6.15 6.85
CA ASP A 162 31.78 5.32 6.36
C ASP A 162 32.66 6.00 5.28
N LEU A 163 33.68 5.28 4.77
CA LEU A 163 34.60 5.81 3.75
C LEU A 163 34.01 5.82 2.32
N PHE A 164 32.98 5.00 2.05
CA PHE A 164 32.32 4.96 0.74
C PHE A 164 31.46 6.21 0.56
N GLU A 165 30.61 6.50 1.55
CA GLU A 165 29.72 7.67 1.56
C GLU A 165 30.51 8.98 1.62
N ARG A 166 31.64 8.99 2.36
CA ARG A 166 32.56 10.13 2.35
C ARG A 166 33.16 10.39 0.97
N HIS A 167 33.59 9.34 0.26
CA HIS A 167 34.10 9.49 -1.11
C HIS A 167 33.01 9.87 -2.12
N TYR A 168 31.76 9.42 -1.93
CA TYR A 168 30.61 9.90 -2.71
C TYR A 168 30.45 11.42 -2.56
N ALA A 169 30.44 11.92 -1.33
CA ALA A 169 30.36 13.36 -1.05
C ALA A 169 31.55 14.14 -1.61
N ASP A 170 32.79 13.68 -1.42
CA ASP A 170 34.00 14.33 -1.96
C ASP A 170 33.95 14.46 -3.50
N ILE A 171 33.40 13.46 -4.21
CA ILE A 171 33.25 13.52 -5.67
C ILE A 171 32.10 14.45 -6.08
N CYS A 172 30.95 14.39 -5.40
CA CYS A 172 29.81 15.26 -5.69
C CYS A 172 30.11 16.75 -5.40
N GLU A 173 31.04 17.05 -4.50
CA GLU A 173 31.57 18.40 -4.28
C GLU A 173 32.70 18.80 -5.25
N GLY A 174 33.13 17.91 -6.16
CA GLY A 174 34.23 18.15 -7.09
C GLY A 174 35.62 18.17 -6.43
N LYS A 175 35.72 17.75 -5.16
CA LYS A 175 36.98 17.68 -4.39
C LYS A 175 37.82 16.46 -4.73
N ALA A 176 37.19 15.42 -5.27
CA ALA A 176 37.86 14.20 -5.71
C ALA A 176 37.36 13.72 -7.09
N GLY A 177 38.23 13.04 -7.83
CA GLY A 177 37.94 12.50 -9.16
C GLY A 177 38.06 10.97 -9.23
N LEU A 178 38.52 10.48 -10.39
CA LEU A 178 38.64 9.05 -10.73
C LEU A 178 39.28 8.17 -9.63
N TRP A 179 40.26 8.68 -8.87
CA TRP A 179 40.89 7.94 -7.77
C TRP A 179 39.95 7.66 -6.60
N ALA A 180 39.03 8.56 -6.27
CA ALA A 180 38.01 8.31 -5.26
C ALA A 180 36.90 7.39 -5.78
N LEU A 181 36.53 7.50 -7.07
CA LEU A 181 35.59 6.57 -7.71
C LEU A 181 36.15 5.13 -7.73
N LEU A 182 37.43 4.97 -8.08
CA LEU A 182 38.14 3.69 -7.98
C LEU A 182 38.17 3.17 -6.54
N ARG A 183 38.34 4.05 -5.55
CA ARG A 183 38.33 3.69 -4.13
C ARG A 183 36.94 3.30 -3.63
N MET A 184 35.87 3.92 -4.12
CA MET A 184 34.49 3.49 -3.89
C MET A 184 34.20 2.13 -4.53
N LEU A 185 34.68 1.89 -5.76
CA LEU A 185 34.59 0.58 -6.41
C LEU A 185 35.34 -0.51 -5.63
N ILE A 186 36.53 -0.21 -5.12
CA ILE A 186 37.28 -1.13 -4.23
C ILE A 186 36.53 -1.38 -2.92
N LEU A 187 35.95 -0.35 -2.29
CA LEU A 187 35.16 -0.50 -1.06
C LEU A 187 33.89 -1.33 -1.31
N LEU A 188 33.20 -1.14 -2.44
CA LEU A 188 32.04 -1.96 -2.83
C LEU A 188 32.43 -3.42 -3.09
N LEU A 189 33.57 -3.64 -3.77
CA LEU A 189 34.13 -4.98 -3.99
C LEU A 189 34.60 -5.64 -2.68
N GLN A 190 35.06 -4.85 -1.71
CA GLN A 190 35.35 -5.34 -0.36
C GLN A 190 34.05 -5.73 0.36
N MET A 191 33.01 -4.88 0.37
CA MET A 191 31.68 -5.23 0.91
C MET A 191 31.06 -6.49 0.27
N LEU A 192 31.37 -6.77 -1.01
CA LEU A 192 30.97 -7.98 -1.72
C LEU A 192 31.71 -9.25 -1.28
N VAL A 193 32.95 -9.12 -0.78
CA VAL A 193 33.84 -10.26 -0.44
C VAL A 193 33.91 -10.50 1.06
N THR A 194 33.89 -9.45 1.88
CA THR A 194 33.90 -9.56 3.34
C THR A 194 32.47 -9.57 3.88
N ILE A 195 31.94 -10.77 4.15
CA ILE A 195 30.73 -10.95 4.97
C ILE A 195 31.09 -10.65 6.43
N THR A 196 31.22 -9.36 6.74
CA THR A 196 31.53 -8.85 8.08
C THR A 196 30.43 -7.91 8.54
N ASP A 197 29.72 -8.30 9.60
CA ASP A 197 28.79 -7.42 10.31
C ASP A 197 29.56 -6.29 11.01
N HIS A 198 29.87 -5.25 10.24
CA HIS A 198 30.19 -3.95 10.79
C HIS A 198 28.87 -3.23 11.11
N GLU A 199 28.57 -3.10 12.41
CA GLU A 199 27.59 -2.13 12.90
C GLU A 199 28.09 -0.71 12.59
N LEU A 200 27.81 -0.25 11.36
CA LEU A 200 28.14 1.10 10.91
C LEU A 200 27.28 2.11 11.67
N GLU A 201 27.91 3.18 12.15
CA GLU A 201 27.22 4.35 12.67
C GLU A 201 26.37 4.96 11.53
N GLN A 202 25.05 5.06 11.73
CA GLN A 202 24.09 5.55 10.74
C GLN A 202 23.22 6.68 11.31
N THR A 203 22.86 7.63 10.46
CA THR A 203 21.81 8.64 10.72
C THR A 203 20.62 8.38 9.79
N VAL A 204 19.41 8.32 10.33
CA VAL A 204 18.19 8.36 9.51
C VAL A 204 17.94 9.81 9.10
N LEU A 205 17.85 10.07 7.79
CA LEU A 205 17.51 11.37 7.22
C LEU A 205 16.03 11.37 6.81
N VAL A 206 15.29 12.42 7.14
CA VAL A 206 13.88 12.57 6.77
C VAL A 206 13.62 13.97 6.22
N ASN A 207 13.26 14.05 4.95
CA ASN A 207 12.71 15.26 4.36
C ASN A 207 11.19 15.20 4.46
N ALA A 208 10.64 15.96 5.42
CA ALA A 208 9.22 16.08 5.71
C ALA A 208 8.56 17.28 5.01
N ALA A 209 9.16 17.82 3.92
CA ALA A 209 8.60 18.93 3.18
C ALA A 209 7.25 18.58 2.54
N ALA A 210 6.18 19.22 3.05
CA ALA A 210 4.84 19.12 2.53
C ALA A 210 4.18 20.50 2.44
N VAL A 211 3.63 20.81 1.26
CA VAL A 211 2.80 21.99 0.97
C VAL A 211 1.68 21.54 0.05
N GLY A 212 0.46 22.04 0.29
CA GLY A 212 -0.64 21.93 -0.67
C GLY A 212 -0.93 23.30 -1.27
N GLY A 213 -0.93 23.42 -2.59
CA GLY A 213 -1.27 24.66 -3.27
C GLY A 213 -0.94 24.68 -4.77
N PRO A 214 -1.01 25.85 -5.45
CA PRO A 214 -0.86 25.96 -6.91
C PRO A 214 0.53 25.62 -7.50
N ARG A 215 1.44 25.04 -6.71
CA ARG A 215 2.79 24.59 -7.12
C ARG A 215 3.13 23.19 -6.61
N ASP A 216 2.27 22.58 -5.80
CA ASP A 216 2.49 21.29 -5.17
C ASP A 216 1.10 20.71 -4.84
N ALA A 217 0.63 19.77 -5.67
CA ALA A 217 -0.71 19.19 -5.58
C ALA A 217 -0.73 17.90 -4.75
N ASP A 218 0.43 17.34 -4.45
CA ASP A 218 0.57 16.03 -3.82
C ASP A 218 0.28 16.10 -2.31
N ARG A 219 -0.80 15.44 -1.88
CA ARG A 219 -1.07 15.22 -0.45
C ARG A 219 -0.07 14.23 0.12
N ARG A 220 1.02 14.76 0.69
CA ARG A 220 2.08 13.96 1.32
C ARG A 220 1.67 13.54 2.74
N PRO A 221 1.72 12.25 3.09
CA PRO A 221 1.41 11.77 4.44
C PRO A 221 2.49 12.18 5.46
N ALA A 222 2.18 12.04 6.75
CA ALA A 222 3.16 12.24 7.81
C ALA A 222 4.28 11.19 7.73
N GLN A 223 5.53 11.63 7.90
CA GLN A 223 6.68 10.73 7.96
C GLN A 223 6.80 10.08 9.33
N VAL A 224 6.72 8.75 9.38
CA VAL A 224 6.87 7.94 10.60
C VAL A 224 8.25 7.27 10.58
N VAL A 225 8.96 7.31 11.71
CA VAL A 225 10.25 6.66 11.91
C VAL A 225 10.21 5.82 13.19
N HIS A 226 10.64 4.57 13.11
CA HIS A 226 10.81 3.70 14.26
C HIS A 226 12.28 3.72 14.71
N LEU A 227 12.56 4.42 15.81
CA LEU A 227 13.85 4.35 16.50
C LEU A 227 13.82 3.19 17.49
N THR A 228 14.79 2.28 17.44
CA THR A 228 14.84 1.07 18.27
C THR A 228 15.71 1.26 19.50
N GLN A 229 15.51 0.42 20.52
CA GLN A 229 16.31 0.49 21.75
C GLN A 229 17.80 0.17 21.51
N ARG A 230 18.14 -0.58 20.45
CA ARG A 230 19.53 -0.86 20.03
C ARG A 230 20.23 0.45 19.64
N ASP A 231 19.55 1.30 18.87
CA ASP A 231 20.04 2.59 18.41
C ASP A 231 20.29 3.52 19.63
N THR A 232 19.34 3.60 20.57
CA THR A 232 19.44 4.49 21.74
C THR A 232 20.52 4.12 22.76
N ASN A 233 21.02 2.89 22.75
CA ASN A 233 22.09 2.45 23.67
C ASN A 233 23.49 2.76 23.14
N TYR A 234 23.64 3.07 21.85
CA TYR A 234 24.93 3.25 21.20
C TYR A 234 25.63 4.56 21.61
N HIS A 235 24.86 5.62 21.87
CA HIS A 235 25.34 6.98 22.17
C HIS A 235 25.78 7.22 23.63
N ARG A 236 25.94 6.17 24.45
CA ARG A 236 26.53 6.29 25.79
C ARG A 236 28.03 5.93 25.80
N PRO A 237 28.86 6.55 26.67
CA PRO A 237 30.32 6.39 26.62
C PRO A 237 30.78 4.93 26.67
N ARG A 238 31.59 4.53 25.69
CA ARG A 238 32.04 3.14 25.46
C ARG A 238 32.91 2.61 26.61
N GLY A 239 32.27 1.97 27.59
CA GLY A 239 32.91 1.14 28.63
C GLY A 239 32.59 -0.33 28.43
N HIS A 240 33.61 -1.20 28.51
CA HIS A 240 33.57 -2.67 28.35
C HIS A 240 33.30 -3.19 26.91
N ARG A 241 34.31 -3.88 26.38
CA ARG A 241 34.13 -4.88 25.30
C ARG A 241 33.46 -6.12 25.87
N LEU A 242 32.50 -6.67 25.13
CA LEU A 242 32.04 -8.05 25.25
C LEU A 242 32.23 -8.76 23.91
N HIS A 243 32.56 -10.05 23.95
CA HIS A 243 32.78 -10.86 22.74
C HIS A 243 31.46 -11.39 22.18
N PRO A 244 31.32 -11.54 20.84
CA PRO A 244 30.12 -12.08 20.22
C PRO A 244 30.03 -13.61 20.38
N THR A 245 28.90 -14.09 20.88
CA THR A 245 28.49 -15.49 20.77
C THR A 245 27.68 -15.69 19.48
N TRP A 246 28.02 -16.70 18.69
CA TRP A 246 27.45 -16.91 17.36
C TRP A 246 26.04 -17.52 17.39
N THR A 247 25.09 -16.91 16.67
CA THR A 247 23.89 -17.60 16.16
C THR A 247 23.33 -16.88 14.94
N THR A 248 22.76 -17.64 13.99
CA THR A 248 22.60 -17.23 12.59
C THR A 248 21.46 -16.23 12.32
N ILE A 249 21.78 -14.96 12.10
CA ILE A 249 20.93 -13.99 11.38
C ILE A 249 21.80 -13.15 10.43
N ILE A 250 22.08 -13.64 9.22
CA ILE A 250 22.90 -12.93 8.21
C ILE A 250 22.30 -13.13 6.81
N ARG A 251 21.87 -12.03 6.16
CA ARG A 251 21.93 -11.81 4.68
C ARG A 251 21.35 -10.49 4.17
N VAL A 252 20.31 -9.93 4.81
CA VAL A 252 19.49 -8.85 4.21
C VAL A 252 20.21 -7.48 4.14
N HIS A 253 20.94 -7.07 5.17
CA HIS A 253 21.48 -5.69 5.27
C HIS A 253 22.58 -5.36 4.24
N GLY A 254 23.41 -6.33 3.87
CA GLY A 254 24.50 -6.11 2.91
C GLY A 254 24.00 -5.76 1.50
N PHE A 255 22.95 -6.44 1.03
CA PHE A 255 22.45 -6.30 -0.34
C PHE A 255 21.77 -4.94 -0.58
N ALA A 256 20.99 -4.44 0.37
CA ALA A 256 20.40 -3.10 0.30
C ALA A 256 21.46 -1.99 0.30
N THR A 257 22.50 -2.14 1.13
CA THR A 257 23.64 -1.22 1.20
C THR A 257 24.42 -1.21 -0.12
N MET A 258 24.67 -2.39 -0.70
CA MET A 258 25.31 -2.56 -2.00
C MET A 258 24.49 -1.93 -3.14
N LEU A 259 23.17 -2.10 -3.15
CA LEU A 259 22.27 -1.46 -4.13
C LEU A 259 22.28 0.07 -4.03
N CYS A 260 22.34 0.62 -2.81
CA CYS A 260 22.53 2.05 -2.60
C CYS A 260 23.88 2.52 -3.17
N GLY A 261 24.97 1.80 -2.86
CA GLY A 261 26.30 2.09 -3.37
C GLY A 261 26.39 2.05 -4.89
N LEU A 262 25.78 1.04 -5.53
CA LEU A 262 25.69 0.94 -6.99
C LEU A 262 24.95 2.14 -7.60
N ARG A 263 23.82 2.56 -7.01
CA ARG A 263 23.08 3.76 -7.48
C ARG A 263 23.92 5.04 -7.34
N LYS A 264 24.65 5.20 -6.24
CA LYS A 264 25.57 6.34 -6.00
C LYS A 264 26.76 6.34 -6.98
N ILE A 265 27.33 5.17 -7.30
CA ILE A 265 28.36 5.01 -8.35
C ILE A 265 27.80 5.34 -9.75
N CYS A 266 26.62 4.82 -10.11
CA CYS A 266 25.99 5.13 -11.41
C CYS A 266 25.66 6.62 -11.56
N PHE A 267 25.23 7.30 -10.49
CA PHE A 267 25.05 8.75 -10.48
C PHE A 267 26.37 9.49 -10.73
N VAL A 268 27.45 9.15 -10.00
CA VAL A 268 28.78 9.73 -10.20
C VAL A 268 29.29 9.51 -11.62
N ILE A 269 29.14 8.31 -12.18
CA ILE A 269 29.53 7.99 -13.56
C ILE A 269 28.69 8.82 -14.55
N GLY A 270 27.37 8.93 -14.35
CA GLY A 270 26.50 9.76 -15.18
C GLY A 270 26.91 11.23 -15.17
N VAL A 271 27.18 11.81 -14.00
CA VAL A 271 27.68 13.18 -13.85
C VAL A 271 29.05 13.34 -14.50
N MET A 272 29.98 12.40 -14.33
CA MET A 272 31.30 12.44 -15.00
C MET A 272 31.16 12.34 -16.52
N VAL A 273 30.29 11.49 -17.06
CA VAL A 273 30.02 11.40 -18.50
C VAL A 273 29.41 12.70 -19.02
N ILE A 274 28.46 13.30 -18.31
CA ILE A 274 27.88 14.61 -18.66
C ILE A 274 28.97 15.70 -18.65
N LEU A 275 29.86 15.72 -17.66
CA LEU A 275 30.98 16.69 -17.61
C LEU A 275 32.03 16.44 -18.71
N ILE A 276 32.30 15.18 -19.08
CA ILE A 276 33.19 14.83 -20.20
C ILE A 276 32.57 15.22 -21.54
N VAL A 277 31.29 14.93 -21.75
CA VAL A 277 30.54 15.35 -22.95
C VAL A 277 30.46 16.88 -23.03
N TRP A 278 30.16 17.57 -21.93
CA TRP A 278 30.04 19.03 -21.90
C TRP A 278 31.39 19.73 -22.11
N SER A 279 32.48 19.25 -21.50
CA SER A 279 33.83 19.76 -21.75
C SER A 279 34.31 19.48 -23.18
N SER A 280 33.93 18.33 -23.75
CA SER A 280 34.11 18.03 -25.18
C SER A 280 33.26 18.97 -26.07
N TRP A 281 32.06 19.33 -25.65
CA TRP A 281 31.19 20.27 -26.39
C TRP A 281 31.76 21.69 -26.38
N THR A 282 32.20 22.19 -25.22
CA THR A 282 32.86 23.51 -25.09
C THR A 282 34.21 23.58 -25.80
N SER A 283 34.85 22.44 -26.09
CA SER A 283 36.05 22.41 -26.94
C SER A 283 35.71 22.28 -28.43
N VAL A 284 34.58 21.66 -28.81
CA VAL A 284 34.04 21.72 -30.19
C VAL A 284 33.58 23.15 -30.56
N GLU A 285 33.00 23.91 -29.63
CA GLU A 285 32.68 25.33 -29.84
C GLU A 285 33.93 26.20 -30.11
N SER A 286 35.15 25.72 -29.80
CA SER A 286 36.39 26.43 -30.16
C SER A 286 36.83 26.26 -31.63
N VAL A 287 36.14 25.40 -32.40
CA VAL A 287 36.51 25.05 -33.80
C VAL A 287 35.39 25.35 -34.81
N ALA A 288 34.12 25.39 -34.40
CA ALA A 288 32.98 25.61 -35.30
C ALA A 288 32.52 27.09 -35.34
N GLY A 289 33.14 27.90 -36.20
CA GLY A 289 32.82 29.33 -36.33
C GLY A 289 31.51 29.64 -37.07
N TRP A 290 30.39 29.77 -36.34
CA TRP A 290 29.16 30.41 -36.84
C TRP A 290 28.39 31.13 -35.73
N ARG A 291 27.95 32.38 -35.97
CA ARG A 291 27.09 33.17 -35.06
C ARG A 291 25.97 33.88 -35.82
N PRO A 292 24.70 33.54 -35.56
CA PRO A 292 23.57 34.44 -35.76
C PRO A 292 23.40 35.36 -34.53
N ASP A 293 23.10 36.64 -34.76
CA ASP A 293 22.73 37.60 -33.71
C ASP A 293 21.24 37.43 -33.35
N LEU A 294 20.92 37.22 -32.07
CA LEU A 294 19.56 37.12 -31.54
C LEU A 294 19.28 38.24 -30.52
N THR A 295 19.36 39.49 -30.99
CA THR A 295 18.85 40.66 -30.27
C THR A 295 17.59 41.22 -30.95
N LYS A 296 16.54 41.50 -30.14
CA LYS A 296 15.11 41.67 -30.53
C LYS A 296 14.44 40.29 -30.75
N VAL A 297 13.19 40.04 -30.38
CA VAL A 297 11.98 40.91 -30.39
C VAL A 297 11.29 41.04 -29.01
N ASP A 298 10.49 42.10 -28.83
CA ASP A 298 9.73 42.49 -27.63
C ASP A 298 8.44 41.66 -27.42
N LEU A 299 7.94 41.58 -26.18
CA LEU A 299 6.82 40.73 -25.74
C LEU A 299 5.57 41.56 -25.33
N LYS A 300 4.66 41.86 -26.28
CA LYS A 300 3.38 42.54 -26.00
C LYS A 300 2.19 42.03 -26.84
N ASN A 301 1.34 41.22 -26.19
CA ASN A 301 -0.14 41.19 -26.17
C ASN A 301 -0.98 42.06 -27.16
N PRO A 302 -2.28 41.71 -27.43
CA PRO A 302 -2.88 40.37 -27.64
C PRO A 302 -4.08 40.35 -28.66
N VAL A 303 -4.84 39.22 -28.74
CA VAL A 303 -6.27 39.07 -29.19
C VAL A 303 -6.62 39.01 -30.70
N ARG A 304 -7.62 38.15 -31.02
CA ARG A 304 -8.38 37.94 -32.29
C ARG A 304 -7.65 37.23 -33.46
N ALA A 305 -8.30 36.41 -34.31
CA ALA A 305 -9.67 35.84 -34.29
C ALA A 305 -9.81 34.55 -35.14
N LEU A 306 -10.85 33.76 -34.83
CA LEU A 306 -11.76 32.99 -35.72
C LEU A 306 -11.25 32.19 -36.95
N SER A 307 -11.65 30.91 -36.95
CA SER A 307 -12.16 30.07 -38.08
C SER A 307 -11.53 30.12 -39.48
N GLU A 308 -11.22 28.94 -40.03
CA GLU A 308 -12.00 28.38 -41.16
C GLU A 308 -11.75 26.87 -41.35
N THR A 309 -12.75 26.17 -41.89
CA THR A 309 -12.65 24.80 -42.42
C THR A 309 -12.61 24.86 -43.96
N PRO A 310 -12.19 23.76 -44.62
CA PRO A 310 -12.88 23.39 -45.84
C PRO A 310 -13.20 21.89 -45.92
N GLU A 311 -14.46 21.57 -46.19
CA GLU A 311 -14.87 20.30 -46.80
C GLU A 311 -14.77 20.41 -48.32
N THR A 312 -14.30 19.36 -49.02
CA THR A 312 -14.65 19.14 -50.44
C THR A 312 -14.68 17.64 -50.78
N SER A 313 -15.73 17.23 -51.49
CA SER A 313 -15.95 15.91 -52.11
C SER A 313 -17.05 16.10 -53.20
N PRO A 314 -17.57 15.07 -53.91
CA PRO A 314 -17.03 13.77 -54.34
C PRO A 314 -17.20 13.48 -55.86
N SER A 315 -16.62 12.39 -56.37
CA SER A 315 -16.97 11.73 -57.66
C SER A 315 -16.43 10.28 -57.66
N ARG A 316 -17.25 9.22 -57.84
CA ARG A 316 -17.66 8.57 -59.11
C ARG A 316 -16.46 7.99 -59.93
N GLU A 317 -16.51 6.78 -60.50
CA GLU A 317 -17.67 5.95 -60.89
C GLU A 317 -17.37 4.41 -60.92
N HIS A 318 -18.33 3.60 -61.40
CA HIS A 318 -18.30 2.13 -61.61
C HIS A 318 -17.26 1.67 -62.69
N GLU A 319 -16.97 0.39 -63.02
CA GLU A 319 -17.51 -0.97 -62.72
C GLU A 319 -16.31 -2.01 -62.83
N GLN A 320 -16.32 -3.34 -63.10
CA GLN A 320 -17.28 -4.40 -63.50
C GLN A 320 -16.74 -5.84 -63.23
N SER A 321 -17.62 -6.82 -62.99
CA SER A 321 -17.47 -8.30 -63.22
C SER A 321 -16.35 -9.10 -62.50
N GLY A 322 -16.54 -10.36 -62.07
CA GLY A 322 -17.71 -11.26 -62.08
C GLY A 322 -17.33 -12.76 -62.04
N ARG A 323 -18.32 -13.65 -61.79
CA ARG A 323 -18.25 -15.13 -61.62
C ARG A 323 -17.62 -15.64 -60.30
N GLU A 324 -17.99 -16.80 -59.75
CA GLU A 324 -18.92 -17.88 -60.18
C GLU A 324 -20.12 -18.09 -59.22
N GLU A 325 -21.13 -18.87 -59.62
CA GLU A 325 -22.40 -19.07 -58.90
C GLU A 325 -22.87 -20.54 -58.94
N GLU A 326 -23.50 -21.01 -57.86
CA GLU A 326 -24.33 -22.24 -57.65
C GLU A 326 -23.86 -23.64 -58.10
N VAL A 327 -24.26 -24.68 -57.32
CA VAL A 327 -25.25 -25.70 -57.76
C VAL A 327 -25.60 -26.73 -56.65
N PHE A 328 -26.90 -26.75 -56.29
CA PHE A 328 -27.70 -27.87 -55.73
C PHE A 328 -27.47 -28.43 -54.31
N ALA A 329 -28.51 -29.11 -53.82
CA ALA A 329 -28.68 -29.63 -52.46
C ALA A 329 -29.50 -30.95 -52.43
N SER A 330 -29.48 -31.68 -51.31
CA SER A 330 -30.57 -32.50 -50.70
C SER A 330 -30.03 -33.66 -49.83
N GLY A 331 -30.87 -34.20 -48.93
CA GLY A 331 -30.50 -35.20 -47.90
C GLY A 331 -30.45 -34.57 -46.50
N ILE A 332 -31.53 -34.35 -45.76
CA ILE A 332 -32.61 -35.26 -45.28
C ILE A 332 -32.11 -36.28 -44.23
N GLU A 333 -32.56 -36.05 -42.99
CA GLU A 333 -32.85 -36.99 -41.89
C GLU A 333 -31.90 -38.18 -41.60
N SER A 334 -31.12 -38.06 -40.51
CA SER A 334 -31.04 -39.13 -39.50
C SER A 334 -30.68 -38.62 -38.09
N ASP A 335 -30.91 -39.49 -37.10
CA ASP A 335 -30.20 -39.54 -35.81
C ASP A 335 -30.34 -38.41 -34.78
N VAL A 336 -31.60 -38.06 -34.50
CA VAL A 336 -32.06 -37.84 -33.11
C VAL A 336 -31.99 -39.18 -32.33
N ALA A 337 -30.78 -39.73 -32.17
CA ALA A 337 -30.60 -41.14 -31.79
C ALA A 337 -29.35 -41.47 -30.93
N LYS A 338 -28.58 -40.47 -30.43
CA LYS A 338 -27.29 -40.74 -29.74
C LYS A 338 -27.07 -40.16 -28.34
N ALA A 339 -28.12 -39.64 -27.68
CA ALA A 339 -28.07 -39.16 -26.29
C ALA A 339 -29.14 -39.77 -25.37
N LYS A 340 -29.70 -40.94 -25.71
CA LYS A 340 -30.82 -41.56 -24.97
C LYS A 340 -30.69 -43.09 -24.82
N LYS A 341 -29.49 -43.61 -24.50
CA LYS A 341 -29.34 -45.06 -24.26
C LYS A 341 -28.22 -45.50 -23.29
N GLU A 342 -27.96 -44.73 -22.24
CA GLU A 342 -27.11 -45.20 -21.11
C GLU A 342 -27.71 -44.86 -19.73
N LYS A 343 -29.04 -44.97 -19.61
CA LYS A 343 -29.78 -44.84 -18.32
C LYS A 343 -30.56 -46.10 -17.91
N GLU A 344 -30.47 -47.19 -18.67
CA GLU A 344 -31.27 -48.41 -18.44
C GLU A 344 -30.44 -49.69 -18.64
N ARG A 345 -29.35 -49.87 -17.86
CA ARG A 345 -28.68 -51.18 -17.79
C ARG A 345 -27.80 -51.45 -16.55
N LYS A 346 -28.33 -51.26 -15.33
CA LYS A 346 -27.75 -51.90 -14.11
C LYS A 346 -28.63 -52.04 -12.86
N GLU A 347 -29.94 -52.24 -13.03
CA GLU A 347 -30.79 -52.82 -11.97
C GLU A 347 -31.57 -54.03 -12.52
N ALA A 348 -31.09 -55.25 -12.23
CA ALA A 348 -31.85 -56.51 -12.19
C ALA A 348 -30.89 -57.70 -11.94
N GLY A 349 -31.08 -58.46 -10.87
CA GLY A 349 -30.32 -59.68 -10.53
C GLY A 349 -29.25 -59.46 -9.45
N GLY A 350 -29.34 -60.06 -8.25
CA GLY A 350 -30.35 -61.03 -7.76
C GLY A 350 -30.55 -61.02 -6.23
N LEU A 351 -31.41 -61.91 -5.72
CA LEU A 351 -32.02 -61.86 -4.38
C LEU A 351 -31.32 -62.68 -3.27
N ARG A 352 -31.75 -62.38 -2.02
CA ARG A 352 -31.65 -63.14 -0.74
C ARG A 352 -30.31 -63.12 0.01
N SER A 353 -30.28 -63.20 1.35
CA SER A 353 -31.33 -63.44 2.38
C SER A 353 -31.31 -62.35 3.48
N GLU A 354 -32.42 -61.91 4.10
CA GLU A 354 -33.09 -62.48 5.31
C GLU A 354 -32.10 -62.91 6.42
N ALA A 355 -32.18 -62.51 7.71
CA ALA A 355 -33.09 -61.63 8.51
C ALA A 355 -32.32 -61.08 9.76
N GLY A 356 -32.80 -60.22 10.68
CA GLY A 356 -34.10 -59.57 10.92
C GLY A 356 -34.08 -58.66 12.18
N GLU A 357 -35.27 -58.25 12.65
CA GLU A 357 -35.76 -58.00 14.05
C GLU A 357 -34.78 -57.86 15.27
N GLU A 358 -35.04 -57.09 16.34
CA GLU A 358 -36.03 -56.02 16.68
C GLU A 358 -35.70 -55.42 18.09
N LYS A 359 -36.52 -54.46 18.56
CA LYS A 359 -36.81 -54.10 19.98
C LYS A 359 -35.78 -53.35 20.84
N ALA A 360 -36.35 -52.50 21.71
CA ALA A 360 -35.66 -51.74 22.77
C ALA A 360 -36.29 -52.00 24.15
N LYS A 361 -35.52 -51.78 25.22
CA LYS A 361 -35.90 -51.40 26.61
C LYS A 361 -34.59 -51.10 27.38
N ASN A 362 -34.39 -50.02 28.15
CA ASN A 362 -35.17 -49.31 29.19
C ASN A 362 -34.91 -49.84 30.64
N THR A 363 -35.25 -49.07 31.67
CA THR A 363 -34.80 -49.11 33.11
C THR A 363 -33.37 -48.54 33.30
N SER A 364 -33.08 -47.57 34.19
CA SER A 364 -33.42 -47.30 35.62
C SER A 364 -32.61 -48.17 36.61
N GLU A 365 -32.21 -47.70 37.81
CA GLU A 365 -32.77 -46.63 38.65
C GLU A 365 -31.75 -45.96 39.62
N ALA A 366 -32.20 -44.92 40.33
CA ALA A 366 -31.44 -43.93 41.09
C ALA A 366 -30.72 -44.38 42.39
N LYS A 367 -29.73 -43.57 42.84
CA LYS A 367 -29.55 -43.21 44.27
C LYS A 367 -28.70 -41.95 44.53
N LYS A 368 -29.25 -41.04 45.35
CA LYS A 368 -28.59 -40.06 46.24
C LYS A 368 -28.92 -40.47 47.71
N PRO A 369 -28.40 -39.84 48.79
CA PRO A 369 -27.59 -38.62 48.89
C PRO A 369 -26.31 -38.74 49.77
N ASN A 370 -25.49 -37.69 49.81
CA ASN A 370 -25.19 -36.91 51.03
C ASN A 370 -24.24 -35.74 50.72
N ASP A 371 -24.25 -34.71 51.57
CA ASP A 371 -23.54 -33.44 51.37
C ASP A 371 -22.15 -33.42 52.03
N ALA A 372 -21.22 -32.70 51.39
CA ALA A 372 -20.04 -32.09 52.01
C ALA A 372 -19.49 -30.99 51.10
N ASP A 373 -19.10 -29.85 51.66
CA ASP A 373 -18.49 -28.74 50.91
C ASP A 373 -17.11 -29.09 50.34
N GLN A 374 -16.88 -28.80 49.05
CA GLN A 374 -15.59 -28.27 48.58
C GLN A 374 -15.67 -27.65 47.18
N LYS A 375 -14.92 -26.55 46.99
CA LYS A 375 -14.61 -26.00 45.67
C LYS A 375 -13.75 -27.02 44.90
N SER A 376 -13.99 -27.19 43.60
CA SER A 376 -13.07 -27.92 42.72
C SER A 376 -13.10 -27.36 41.29
N ASP A 377 -11.96 -27.50 40.61
CA ASP A 377 -11.65 -26.79 39.38
C ASP A 377 -12.03 -27.56 38.09
N GLY A 378 -12.24 -26.77 37.02
CA GLY A 378 -11.75 -27.03 35.66
C GLY A 378 -11.95 -28.40 34.99
N LYS A 379 -12.88 -28.45 34.02
CA LYS A 379 -12.81 -29.30 32.81
C LYS A 379 -13.87 -28.82 31.80
N GLY A 380 -13.53 -28.44 30.56
CA GLY A 380 -12.23 -28.14 29.99
C GLY A 380 -12.40 -27.54 28.59
N ARG A 381 -11.85 -26.36 28.32
CA ARG A 381 -11.82 -25.78 26.96
C ARG A 381 -10.71 -26.45 26.15
N PRO A 382 -10.88 -26.69 24.84
CA PRO A 382 -9.77 -27.13 23.99
C PRO A 382 -8.72 -26.01 23.92
N GLN A 383 -7.55 -26.25 24.49
CA GLN A 383 -6.37 -25.40 24.28
C GLN A 383 -5.85 -25.61 22.86
N MET A 384 -5.37 -24.54 22.21
CA MET A 384 -4.66 -24.69 20.94
C MET A 384 -3.31 -25.40 21.17
N PRO A 385 -2.84 -26.22 20.22
CA PRO A 385 -1.58 -26.94 20.39
C PRO A 385 -0.40 -25.96 20.52
N HIS A 386 0.37 -26.08 21.61
CA HIS A 386 1.61 -25.32 21.78
C HIS A 386 2.52 -25.52 20.55
N THR A 387 2.85 -24.43 19.87
CA THR A 387 3.74 -24.43 18.71
C THR A 387 5.15 -24.05 19.17
N PRO A 388 6.11 -24.99 19.23
CA PRO A 388 7.43 -24.71 19.82
C PRO A 388 8.19 -23.62 19.05
N GLY A 389 8.70 -22.61 19.77
CA GLY A 389 9.60 -21.59 19.22
C GLY A 389 9.00 -20.21 18.99
N TYR A 390 7.71 -19.99 19.29
CA TYR A 390 7.12 -18.64 19.37
C TYR A 390 6.95 -18.20 20.82
N PRO A 391 7.09 -16.89 21.15
CA PRO A 391 6.71 -16.38 22.47
C PRO A 391 5.21 -16.57 22.70
N GLU A 392 4.81 -16.79 23.95
CA GLU A 392 3.40 -16.78 24.30
C GLU A 392 2.84 -15.35 24.16
N PRO A 393 1.64 -15.16 23.57
CA PRO A 393 1.05 -13.84 23.45
C PRO A 393 0.77 -13.20 24.82
N ASP A 394 0.96 -11.89 24.95
CA ASP A 394 0.53 -11.17 26.15
C ASP A 394 -1.00 -11.22 26.26
N PRO A 395 -1.59 -11.69 27.37
CA PRO A 395 -3.05 -11.77 27.52
C PRO A 395 -3.75 -10.39 27.59
N ASN A 396 -2.99 -9.29 27.63
CA ASN A 396 -3.51 -7.91 27.59
C ASN A 396 -3.53 -7.32 26.16
N ASP A 397 -2.89 -7.95 25.17
CA ASP A 397 -2.91 -7.47 23.78
C ASP A 397 -4.17 -7.94 23.03
N GLU A 398 -4.94 -6.97 22.50
CA GLU A 398 -6.11 -7.19 21.61
C GLU A 398 -5.76 -8.03 20.37
N PHE A 399 -4.50 -7.99 19.93
CA PHE A 399 -4.03 -8.59 18.69
C PHE A 399 -2.78 -9.46 18.86
N ASN A 400 -2.86 -10.70 18.39
CA ASN A 400 -1.77 -11.65 18.38
C ASN A 400 -0.92 -11.50 17.10
N GLU A 401 0.35 -11.11 17.24
CA GLU A 401 1.31 -10.88 16.15
C GLU A 401 1.99 -12.16 15.61
N ILE A 402 1.51 -13.38 15.96
CA ILE A 402 1.98 -14.63 15.36
C ILE A 402 1.78 -14.60 13.82
N LYS A 403 2.88 -14.84 13.10
CA LYS A 403 2.90 -14.97 11.64
C LYS A 403 2.98 -16.43 11.23
N PHE A 404 2.17 -16.81 10.24
CA PHE A 404 2.20 -18.12 9.62
C PHE A 404 3.16 -18.14 8.43
N LYS A 405 3.71 -19.32 8.07
CA LYS A 405 4.67 -19.46 6.96
C LYS A 405 4.18 -18.93 5.61
N PHE A 406 2.87 -18.92 5.36
CA PHE A 406 2.27 -18.36 4.14
C PHE A 406 2.29 -16.82 4.08
N GLN A 407 2.72 -16.15 5.16
CA GLN A 407 2.90 -14.69 5.23
C GLN A 407 4.36 -14.26 5.06
N ASN A 408 5.26 -15.22 4.81
CA ASN A 408 6.66 -14.93 4.52
C ASN A 408 6.79 -14.43 3.07
N ASP A 409 7.73 -13.51 2.86
CA ASP A 409 8.04 -12.95 1.55
C ASP A 409 8.45 -14.03 0.54
N LEU A 410 7.93 -13.90 -0.68
CA LEU A 410 8.23 -14.74 -1.83
C LEU A 410 9.54 -14.28 -2.51
N GLU A 411 10.63 -14.15 -1.75
CA GLU A 411 11.91 -13.55 -2.18
C GLU A 411 12.52 -14.17 -3.46
N THR A 412 12.14 -15.40 -3.81
CA THR A 412 12.60 -16.10 -5.02
C THR A 412 11.79 -15.79 -6.28
N PHE A 413 10.71 -15.01 -6.20
CA PHE A 413 9.87 -14.66 -7.34
C PHE A 413 10.46 -13.47 -8.10
N ALA A 414 10.61 -13.60 -9.42
CA ALA A 414 10.85 -12.44 -10.27
C ALA A 414 9.63 -11.49 -10.23
N MET A 415 9.88 -10.18 -10.26
CA MET A 415 8.85 -9.14 -10.29
C MET A 415 8.56 -8.73 -11.75
N PRO A 416 7.34 -8.26 -12.08
CA PRO A 416 7.02 -7.86 -13.45
C PRO A 416 7.76 -6.58 -13.88
N GLU A 417 8.34 -6.61 -15.08
CA GLU A 417 9.10 -5.51 -15.65
C GLU A 417 8.26 -4.73 -16.69
N PHE A 418 7.74 -3.57 -16.29
CA PHE A 418 7.03 -2.64 -17.16
C PHE A 418 7.18 -1.19 -16.66
N ASP A 419 7.06 -0.19 -17.55
CA ASP A 419 7.07 1.22 -17.12
C ASP A 419 5.73 1.62 -16.49
N ALA A 420 5.66 1.47 -15.17
CA ALA A 420 4.49 1.88 -14.38
C ALA A 420 4.19 3.39 -14.48
N ARG A 421 5.19 4.25 -14.74
CA ARG A 421 5.00 5.71 -14.87
C ARG A 421 4.34 6.07 -16.19
N LEU A 422 4.70 5.36 -17.27
CA LEU A 422 4.03 5.42 -18.56
C LEU A 422 2.60 4.88 -18.46
N LEU A 423 2.44 3.64 -17.97
CA LEU A 423 1.20 2.88 -18.09
C LEU A 423 0.08 3.29 -17.10
N ARG A 424 0.40 3.85 -15.93
CA ARG A 424 -0.62 4.36 -14.98
C ARG A 424 -1.44 5.54 -15.52
N ARG A 425 -1.02 6.15 -16.63
CA ARG A 425 -1.69 7.28 -17.29
C ARG A 425 -2.89 6.87 -18.15
N TYR A 426 -3.02 5.59 -18.49
CA TYR A 426 -4.15 5.09 -19.28
C TYR A 426 -5.35 4.78 -18.38
N LYS A 427 -6.58 4.87 -18.93
CA LYS A 427 -7.82 4.58 -18.21
C LYS A 427 -7.78 3.15 -17.64
N PRO A 428 -8.52 2.86 -16.56
CA PRO A 428 -8.61 1.50 -16.05
C PRO A 428 -9.27 0.59 -17.10
N HIS A 429 -8.78 -0.64 -17.25
CA HIS A 429 -9.25 -1.58 -18.27
C HIS A 429 -10.72 -1.97 -18.00
N ASN A 430 -11.52 -2.12 -19.06
CA ASN A 430 -12.97 -2.36 -18.99
C ASN A 430 -13.79 -1.34 -18.16
N TYR A 431 -13.29 -0.11 -17.92
CA TYR A 431 -14.04 0.88 -17.13
C TYR A 431 -15.04 1.68 -17.97
N HIS A 432 -16.32 1.31 -17.86
CA HIS A 432 -17.44 1.94 -18.56
C HIS A 432 -18.04 3.18 -17.85
N GLY A 433 -17.41 3.67 -16.78
CA GLY A 433 -17.90 4.82 -16.00
C GLY A 433 -18.91 4.44 -14.89
N PRO A 434 -19.42 5.43 -14.13
CA PRO A 434 -20.38 5.20 -13.04
C PRO A 434 -21.67 4.49 -13.48
N GLY A 435 -22.30 3.77 -12.55
CA GLY A 435 -23.51 2.98 -12.76
C GLY A 435 -23.26 1.53 -13.17
N HIS A 436 -22.03 1.19 -13.56
CA HIS A 436 -21.62 -0.16 -13.94
C HIS A 436 -21.16 -1.01 -12.74
N GLU A 437 -20.88 -2.27 -13.02
CA GLU A 437 -20.46 -3.28 -12.04
C GLU A 437 -18.93 -3.38 -12.02
N THR A 438 -18.35 -3.88 -10.93
CA THR A 438 -16.89 -4.05 -10.82
C THR A 438 -16.55 -5.29 -9.99
N PHE A 439 -15.51 -6.01 -10.41
CA PHE A 439 -14.81 -6.91 -9.49
C PHE A 439 -14.02 -6.09 -8.49
N ALA A 440 -13.85 -6.58 -7.27
CA ALA A 440 -13.07 -5.89 -6.25
C ALA A 440 -12.20 -6.83 -5.43
N THR A 441 -11.10 -6.31 -4.90
CA THR A 441 -10.32 -6.94 -3.84
C THR A 441 -9.75 -5.88 -2.91
N VAL A 442 -9.27 -6.28 -1.72
CA VAL A 442 -8.73 -5.37 -0.70
C VAL A 442 -7.30 -5.77 -0.36
N TYR A 443 -6.36 -4.84 -0.58
CA TYR A 443 -4.96 -4.99 -0.20
C TYR A 443 -4.65 -4.10 1.02
N ALA A 444 -4.54 -4.73 2.18
CA ALA A 444 -4.43 -4.07 3.49
C ALA A 444 -3.26 -4.61 4.34
N THR A 445 -2.25 -5.22 3.73
CA THR A 445 -1.11 -5.75 4.49
C THR A 445 -0.11 -4.64 4.82
N ARG A 446 0.41 -4.68 6.04
CA ARG A 446 1.45 -3.74 6.54
C ARG A 446 2.87 -4.18 6.18
N ASN A 447 3.02 -4.96 5.11
CA ASN A 447 4.32 -5.38 4.59
C ASN A 447 4.78 -4.38 3.52
N ALA A 448 5.99 -3.82 3.67
CA ALA A 448 6.53 -2.84 2.72
C ALA A 448 6.98 -3.49 1.40
N THR A 449 7.43 -4.74 1.42
CA THR A 449 8.13 -5.35 0.27
C THR A 449 7.19 -5.66 -0.90
N LEU A 450 7.74 -5.68 -2.12
CA LEU A 450 7.02 -6.18 -3.31
C LEU A 450 6.90 -7.72 -3.31
N TYR A 451 7.69 -8.41 -2.48
CA TYR A 451 7.68 -9.86 -2.30
C TYR A 451 6.60 -10.35 -1.34
N ASP A 452 5.86 -9.43 -0.69
CA ASP A 452 4.68 -9.75 0.12
C ASP A 452 3.74 -10.68 -0.67
N PRO A 453 3.45 -11.91 -0.19
CA PRO A 453 2.62 -12.86 -0.92
C PRO A 453 1.23 -12.31 -1.27
N TYR A 454 0.68 -11.42 -0.43
CA TYR A 454 -0.59 -10.76 -0.70
C TYR A 454 -0.50 -9.68 -1.78
N PHE A 455 0.66 -9.03 -1.98
CA PHE A 455 0.87 -8.11 -3.10
C PHE A 455 1.10 -8.85 -4.42
N VAL A 456 1.87 -9.95 -4.39
CA VAL A 456 2.01 -10.88 -5.52
C VAL A 456 0.63 -11.44 -5.92
N ALA A 457 -0.20 -11.81 -4.94
CA ALA A 457 -1.58 -12.22 -5.18
C ALA A 457 -2.46 -11.09 -5.74
N ALA A 458 -2.32 -9.84 -5.29
CA ALA A 458 -3.05 -8.69 -5.85
C ALA A 458 -2.67 -8.39 -7.31
N GLN A 459 -1.38 -8.51 -7.65
CA GLN A 459 -0.90 -8.46 -9.04
C GLN A 459 -1.47 -9.61 -9.88
N GLN A 460 -1.52 -10.83 -9.32
CA GLN A 460 -2.12 -11.98 -10.00
C GLN A 460 -3.64 -11.85 -10.14
N MET A 461 -4.34 -11.21 -9.20
CA MET A 461 -5.78 -10.90 -9.30
C MET A 461 -6.05 -9.91 -10.44
N ALA A 462 -5.21 -8.88 -10.59
CA ALA A 462 -5.28 -7.96 -11.73
C ALA A 462 -5.02 -8.67 -13.06
N TYR A 463 -4.01 -9.55 -13.12
CA TYR A 463 -3.76 -10.35 -14.32
C TYR A 463 -4.92 -11.29 -14.65
N ARG A 464 -5.41 -12.07 -13.68
CA ARG A 464 -6.53 -13.01 -13.86
C ARG A 464 -7.78 -12.32 -14.39
N LEU A 465 -8.21 -11.21 -13.76
CA LEU A 465 -9.48 -10.56 -14.10
C LEU A 465 -9.43 -9.65 -15.34
N LEU A 466 -8.25 -9.17 -15.76
CA LEU A 466 -8.13 -8.22 -16.89
C LEU A 466 -7.44 -8.83 -18.12
N TRP A 467 -6.53 -9.78 -17.96
CA TRP A 467 -5.56 -10.14 -19.01
C TRP A 467 -5.44 -11.64 -19.34
N ASP A 468 -5.57 -12.52 -18.34
CA ASP A 468 -5.48 -13.98 -18.49
C ASP A 468 -6.52 -14.51 -19.50
N PRO A 469 -6.13 -15.14 -20.62
CA PRO A 469 -7.05 -15.71 -21.59
C PRO A 469 -8.05 -16.72 -21.02
N ASN A 470 -7.76 -17.34 -19.87
CA ASN A 470 -8.63 -18.33 -19.23
C ASN A 470 -9.69 -17.71 -18.31
N SER A 471 -9.37 -16.60 -17.63
CA SER A 471 -10.20 -16.07 -16.53
C SER A 471 -10.61 -14.59 -16.63
N LYS A 472 -10.10 -13.84 -17.61
CA LYS A 472 -10.40 -12.40 -17.74
C LYS A 472 -11.87 -12.09 -17.99
N SER A 473 -12.28 -10.93 -17.51
CA SER A 473 -13.54 -10.27 -17.87
C SER A 473 -13.47 -9.66 -19.26
N ILE A 474 -14.61 -9.58 -19.93
CA ILE A 474 -14.78 -8.75 -21.14
C ILE A 474 -15.77 -7.58 -20.93
N GLU A 475 -16.36 -7.45 -19.73
CA GLU A 475 -17.43 -6.46 -19.44
C GLU A 475 -17.17 -5.61 -18.18
N HIS A 476 -16.21 -6.01 -17.32
CA HIS A 476 -16.07 -5.42 -15.98
C HIS A 476 -14.61 -5.05 -15.64
N PRO A 477 -14.39 -3.91 -14.96
CA PRO A 477 -13.11 -3.51 -14.41
C PRO A 477 -12.85 -4.16 -13.04
N LEU A 478 -11.57 -4.26 -12.67
CA LEU A 478 -11.14 -4.56 -11.30
C LEU A 478 -10.89 -3.28 -10.51
N THR A 479 -11.49 -3.19 -9.32
CA THR A 479 -11.17 -2.20 -8.29
C THR A 479 -10.35 -2.82 -7.15
N VAL A 480 -9.07 -2.48 -7.09
CA VAL A 480 -8.22 -2.82 -5.93
C VAL A 480 -8.34 -1.70 -4.91
N PHE A 481 -9.06 -1.98 -3.83
CA PHE A 481 -9.11 -1.13 -2.66
C PHE A 481 -7.82 -1.29 -1.84
N VAL A 482 -7.23 -0.19 -1.38
CA VAL A 482 -5.97 -0.17 -0.62
C VAL A 482 -6.12 0.57 0.70
N ALA A 483 -5.39 0.12 1.72
CA ALA A 483 -5.30 0.83 3.00
C ALA A 483 -4.42 2.10 2.89
N PRO A 484 -4.63 3.13 3.74
CA PRO A 484 -3.91 4.40 3.60
C PRO A 484 -2.39 4.28 3.73
N PHE A 485 -1.91 3.30 4.50
CA PHE A 485 -0.48 3.00 4.65
C PHE A 485 0.16 2.24 3.47
N VAL A 486 -0.61 1.83 2.46
CA VAL A 486 -0.05 1.16 1.26
C VAL A 486 0.76 2.16 0.46
N GLU A 487 2.04 1.83 0.22
CA GLU A 487 2.99 2.67 -0.52
C GLU A 487 2.54 2.99 -1.96
N GLN A 488 2.89 4.19 -2.45
CA GLN A 488 2.48 4.65 -3.78
C GLN A 488 3.06 3.80 -4.93
N ASN A 489 4.23 3.18 -4.76
CA ASN A 489 4.82 2.26 -5.73
C ASN A 489 3.89 1.06 -6.02
N LYS A 490 3.27 0.47 -5.00
CA LYS A 490 2.32 -0.64 -5.09
C LYS A 490 1.04 -0.22 -5.79
N ARG A 491 0.54 0.99 -5.47
CA ARG A 491 -0.61 1.61 -6.13
C ARG A 491 -0.34 1.88 -7.61
N ASP A 492 0.83 2.43 -7.94
CA ASP A 492 1.26 2.72 -9.31
C ASP A 492 1.35 1.45 -10.16
N LEU A 493 1.94 0.37 -9.63
CA LEU A 493 2.01 -0.92 -10.30
C LEU A 493 0.61 -1.50 -10.58
N LEU A 494 -0.32 -1.41 -9.63
CA LEU A 494 -1.70 -1.88 -9.81
C LEU A 494 -2.49 -1.00 -10.81
N GLN A 495 -2.31 0.32 -10.80
CA GLN A 495 -2.93 1.23 -11.78
C GLN A 495 -2.38 1.04 -13.20
N ALA A 496 -1.07 0.75 -13.32
CA ALA A 496 -0.41 0.45 -14.58
C ALA A 496 -0.87 -0.90 -15.16
N ALA A 497 -1.05 -1.92 -14.30
CA ALA A 497 -1.71 -3.19 -14.61
C ALA A 497 -3.19 -3.06 -15.03
N GLY A 498 -3.76 -1.85 -15.04
CA GLY A 498 -5.10 -1.57 -15.55
C GLY A 498 -6.19 -1.50 -14.48
N ALA A 499 -5.90 -1.73 -13.21
CA ALA A 499 -6.90 -1.67 -12.16
C ALA A 499 -7.32 -0.22 -11.82
N ILE A 500 -8.58 -0.07 -11.39
CA ILE A 500 -9.01 1.06 -10.58
C ILE A 500 -8.37 0.87 -9.20
N VAL A 501 -7.64 1.86 -8.69
CA VAL A 501 -7.07 1.80 -7.33
C VAL A 501 -7.70 2.90 -6.49
N ARG A 502 -8.33 2.52 -5.37
CA ARG A 502 -9.01 3.43 -4.45
C ARG A 502 -8.55 3.22 -3.03
N GLU A 503 -8.35 4.31 -2.29
CA GLU A 503 -8.17 4.22 -0.85
C GLU A 503 -9.52 3.94 -0.17
N LEU A 504 -9.50 3.13 0.89
CA LEU A 504 -10.58 3.09 1.89
C LEU A 504 -9.97 3.47 3.24
N ASP A 505 -10.64 4.34 3.98
CA ASP A 505 -10.25 4.67 5.34
C ASP A 505 -10.27 3.43 6.24
N LEU A 506 -9.35 3.40 7.22
CA LEU A 506 -9.37 2.39 8.27
C LEU A 506 -10.56 2.62 9.20
N LEU A 507 -11.11 1.54 9.74
CA LEU A 507 -12.10 1.59 10.81
C LEU A 507 -11.45 1.14 12.12
N GLU A 508 -11.74 1.87 13.19
CA GLU A 508 -11.32 1.54 14.55
C GLU A 508 -12.12 0.32 15.05
N TRP A 509 -11.41 -0.69 15.56
CA TRP A 509 -11.96 -1.96 16.04
C TRP A 509 -11.06 -2.52 17.15
N HIS A 510 -11.68 -2.93 18.27
CA HIS A 510 -11.00 -3.29 19.52
C HIS A 510 -11.52 -4.64 20.05
N PRO A 511 -11.11 -5.77 19.44
CA PRO A 511 -11.71 -7.07 19.72
C PRO A 511 -11.53 -7.51 21.17
N GLU A 512 -12.63 -7.78 21.88
CA GLU A 512 -12.62 -8.30 23.26
C GLU A 512 -11.81 -9.60 23.42
N ALA A 513 -11.67 -10.37 22.34
CA ALA A 513 -10.91 -11.60 22.31
C ALA A 513 -9.66 -11.43 21.43
N GLN A 514 -8.50 -11.77 21.98
CA GLN A 514 -7.23 -11.69 21.26
C GLN A 514 -7.30 -12.37 19.88
N THR A 515 -7.18 -11.55 18.84
CA THR A 515 -7.43 -11.93 17.44
C THR A 515 -6.16 -11.78 16.61
N TYR A 516 -5.97 -12.55 15.52
CA TYR A 516 -4.73 -12.46 14.74
C TYR A 516 -4.52 -11.06 14.14
N ALA A 517 -3.36 -10.46 14.37
CA ALA A 517 -3.03 -9.10 13.92
C ALA A 517 -3.16 -8.91 12.39
N ARG A 518 -3.02 -9.99 11.61
CA ARG A 518 -3.27 -10.02 10.15
C ARG A 518 -4.70 -9.66 9.74
N TRP A 519 -5.63 -9.58 10.70
CA TRP A 519 -7.04 -9.22 10.49
C TRP A 519 -7.42 -7.83 11.02
N ARG A 520 -6.51 -7.16 11.74
CA ARG A 520 -6.73 -5.84 12.39
C ARG A 520 -7.41 -4.82 11.48
N ASP A 521 -6.93 -4.69 10.25
CA ASP A 521 -7.39 -3.68 9.30
C ASP A 521 -8.64 -4.11 8.49
N LEU A 522 -9.09 -5.38 8.54
CA LEU A 522 -10.07 -5.91 7.59
C LEU A 522 -11.48 -5.30 7.68
N PHE A 523 -11.87 -4.71 8.81
CA PHE A 523 -13.14 -4.00 8.92
C PHE A 523 -13.26 -2.82 7.94
N MET A 524 -12.14 -2.30 7.40
CA MET A 524 -12.16 -1.33 6.29
C MET A 524 -12.97 -1.81 5.06
N LYS A 525 -13.15 -3.13 4.88
CA LYS A 525 -14.01 -3.73 3.85
C LYS A 525 -15.44 -3.15 3.86
N LEU A 526 -15.95 -2.72 5.02
CA LEU A 526 -17.29 -2.12 5.14
C LEU A 526 -17.41 -0.80 4.37
N ASN A 527 -16.32 -0.05 4.18
CA ASN A 527 -16.31 1.21 3.41
C ASN A 527 -16.51 0.98 1.89
N MET A 528 -16.48 -0.27 1.40
CA MET A 528 -16.95 -0.60 0.05
C MET A 528 -18.45 -0.33 -0.15
N TRP A 529 -19.28 -0.33 0.91
CA TRP A 529 -20.70 0.01 0.78
C TRP A 529 -20.95 1.51 0.54
N GLU A 530 -19.96 2.38 0.72
CA GLU A 530 -20.07 3.80 0.35
C GLU A 530 -19.77 4.07 -1.14
N GLN A 531 -19.23 3.09 -1.87
CA GLN A 531 -18.80 3.21 -3.28
C GLN A 531 -19.99 3.17 -4.27
N THR A 532 -20.97 4.07 -4.05
CA THR A 532 -22.27 4.11 -4.75
C THR A 532 -22.21 4.61 -6.19
N ASP A 533 -21.01 4.82 -6.74
CA ASP A 533 -20.81 4.98 -8.18
C ASP A 533 -20.74 3.63 -8.93
N PHE A 534 -20.58 2.51 -8.21
CA PHE A 534 -20.82 1.16 -8.74
C PHE A 534 -22.23 0.66 -8.38
N SER A 535 -22.89 -0.06 -9.29
CA SER A 535 -24.23 -0.62 -9.06
C SER A 535 -24.23 -1.97 -8.32
N ARG A 536 -23.24 -2.82 -8.62
CA ARG A 536 -22.86 -4.00 -7.84
C ARG A 536 -21.33 -4.14 -7.78
N ILE A 537 -20.84 -4.66 -6.66
CA ILE A 537 -19.46 -5.06 -6.45
C ILE A 537 -19.42 -6.57 -6.24
N ALA A 538 -18.59 -7.28 -7.01
CA ALA A 538 -18.21 -8.66 -6.74
C ALA A 538 -16.83 -8.66 -6.08
N PHE A 539 -16.79 -8.79 -4.75
CA PHE A 539 -15.56 -8.85 -3.98
C PHE A 539 -14.98 -10.26 -3.95
N LEU A 540 -13.67 -10.36 -4.14
CA LEU A 540 -12.85 -11.56 -3.97
C LEU A 540 -11.70 -11.23 -3.00
N ASP A 541 -11.47 -12.09 -2.00
CA ASP A 541 -10.26 -12.04 -1.18
C ASP A 541 -9.03 -12.41 -2.02
N LEU A 542 -7.84 -12.01 -1.55
CA LEU A 542 -6.59 -12.18 -2.30
C LEU A 542 -6.15 -13.65 -2.44
N ASP A 543 -6.75 -14.58 -1.71
CA ASP A 543 -6.62 -16.03 -1.86
C ASP A 543 -7.84 -16.71 -2.54
N ALA A 544 -8.75 -15.95 -3.14
CA ALA A 544 -9.88 -16.44 -3.92
C ALA A 544 -9.63 -16.26 -5.43
N PHE A 545 -8.79 -17.11 -6.03
CA PHE A 545 -8.28 -16.94 -7.40
C PHE A 545 -9.26 -17.40 -8.50
N PRO A 546 -9.65 -16.52 -9.45
CA PRO A 546 -10.35 -16.94 -10.67
C PRO A 546 -9.49 -17.85 -11.55
N VAL A 547 -10.07 -18.97 -12.01
CA VAL A 547 -9.45 -19.94 -12.94
C VAL A 547 -10.28 -20.14 -14.21
N ALA A 548 -11.45 -19.51 -14.29
CA ALA A 548 -12.30 -19.40 -15.47
C ALA A 548 -12.98 -18.02 -15.46
N ASN A 549 -13.59 -17.59 -16.58
CA ASN A 549 -14.37 -16.35 -16.60
C ASN A 549 -15.55 -16.40 -15.60
N ILE A 550 -15.74 -15.29 -14.89
CA ILE A 550 -16.73 -15.13 -13.80
C ILE A 550 -17.71 -13.97 -13.98
N ASP A 551 -17.86 -13.39 -15.17
CA ASP A 551 -18.75 -12.22 -15.40
C ASP A 551 -20.20 -12.53 -14.97
N LYS A 552 -20.67 -13.76 -15.21
CA LYS A 552 -21.99 -14.25 -14.78
C LYS A 552 -22.17 -14.38 -13.26
N ILE A 553 -21.20 -14.02 -12.42
CA ILE A 553 -21.39 -13.93 -10.96
C ILE A 553 -22.43 -12.86 -10.59
N PHE A 554 -22.56 -11.82 -11.42
CA PHE A 554 -23.57 -10.78 -11.25
C PHE A 554 -24.98 -11.28 -11.61
N ASP A 555 -25.15 -12.15 -12.62
CA ASP A 555 -26.45 -12.76 -12.95
C ASP A 555 -27.02 -13.58 -11.78
N ILE A 556 -26.18 -14.36 -11.12
CA ILE A 556 -26.55 -15.27 -10.02
C ILE A 556 -26.62 -14.58 -8.64
N ALA A 557 -26.45 -13.26 -8.59
CA ALA A 557 -26.51 -12.44 -7.37
C ALA A 557 -27.77 -11.54 -7.35
N PRO A 558 -28.97 -12.09 -7.05
CA PRO A 558 -30.23 -11.38 -7.20
C PRO A 558 -30.43 -10.30 -6.14
N SER A 559 -30.95 -9.14 -6.56
CA SER A 559 -31.39 -8.08 -5.64
C SER A 559 -32.67 -8.48 -4.91
N LYS A 560 -32.69 -8.30 -3.59
CA LYS A 560 -33.76 -8.68 -2.68
C LYS A 560 -34.44 -7.46 -2.05
N LYS A 561 -35.61 -7.69 -1.47
CA LYS A 561 -36.32 -6.74 -0.59
C LYS A 561 -36.18 -7.18 0.87
N CYS A 562 -36.02 -6.22 1.78
CA CYS A 562 -35.86 -6.50 3.21
C CYS A 562 -37.16 -6.98 3.87
N ASP A 563 -37.04 -7.77 4.93
CA ASP A 563 -38.17 -8.10 5.80
C ASP A 563 -38.44 -6.93 6.75
N LYS A 564 -39.41 -6.09 6.37
CA LYS A 564 -39.81 -4.90 7.11
C LYS A 564 -40.31 -5.18 8.53
N SER A 565 -40.76 -6.41 8.82
CA SER A 565 -41.24 -6.76 10.16
C SER A 565 -40.11 -6.91 11.18
N LYS A 566 -38.88 -7.14 10.72
CA LYS A 566 -37.68 -7.42 11.54
C LYS A 566 -36.68 -6.26 11.60
N LEU A 567 -37.01 -5.10 11.04
CA LEU A 567 -36.16 -3.92 11.11
C LEU A 567 -36.15 -3.34 12.53
N SER A 568 -35.00 -2.82 12.96
CA SER A 568 -34.91 -1.93 14.14
C SER A 568 -35.66 -0.62 13.87
N ASP A 569 -36.00 0.14 14.93
CA ASP A 569 -36.69 1.42 14.75
C ASP A 569 -35.84 2.47 13.99
N ASP A 570 -34.52 2.44 14.16
CA ASP A 570 -33.60 3.19 13.31
C ASP A 570 -33.71 2.80 11.84
N ASP A 571 -33.66 1.49 11.53
CA ASP A 571 -33.69 1.00 10.15
C ASP A 571 -35.06 1.25 9.49
N LYS A 572 -36.15 1.28 10.28
CA LYS A 572 -37.50 1.70 9.82
C LYS A 572 -37.48 3.12 9.24
N SER A 573 -36.69 4.04 9.80
CA SER A 573 -36.55 5.41 9.27
C SER A 573 -35.91 5.48 7.88
N LYS A 574 -35.16 4.44 7.47
CA LYS A 574 -34.42 4.34 6.21
C LYS A 574 -35.00 3.32 5.22
N VAL A 575 -36.21 2.79 5.46
CA VAL A 575 -36.86 1.74 4.64
C VAL A 575 -36.86 2.02 3.13
N LYS A 576 -36.98 3.28 2.69
CA LYS A 576 -36.95 3.61 1.25
C LYS A 576 -35.57 3.37 0.63
N ASP A 577 -34.52 3.62 1.41
CA ASP A 577 -33.15 3.71 0.95
C ASP A 577 -32.42 2.37 1.11
N ILE A 578 -32.63 1.69 2.24
CA ILE A 578 -31.90 0.46 2.62
C ILE A 578 -32.57 -0.83 2.14
N CYS A 579 -33.89 -0.81 1.90
CA CYS A 579 -34.66 -2.05 1.81
C CYS A 579 -34.58 -2.76 0.44
N LYS A 580 -34.09 -2.10 -0.62
CA LYS A 580 -33.63 -2.77 -1.85
C LYS A 580 -32.11 -2.96 -1.74
N TYR A 581 -31.67 -4.20 -1.65
CA TYR A 581 -30.26 -4.54 -1.47
C TYR A 581 -29.86 -5.71 -2.37
N THR A 582 -28.56 -5.97 -2.43
CA THR A 582 -27.99 -7.24 -2.89
C THR A 582 -26.96 -7.62 -1.84
N PHE A 583 -26.97 -8.85 -1.36
CA PHE A 583 -25.88 -9.44 -0.57
C PHE A 583 -25.89 -10.95 -0.79
N THR A 584 -24.83 -11.45 -1.41
CA THR A 584 -24.69 -12.83 -1.88
C THR A 584 -23.33 -13.33 -1.45
N GLY A 585 -23.26 -14.54 -0.88
CA GLY A 585 -21.99 -15.19 -0.51
C GLY A 585 -22.14 -16.71 -0.56
N THR A 586 -21.25 -17.45 0.09
CA THR A 586 -21.31 -18.91 0.11
C THR A 586 -21.58 -19.42 1.52
N GLN A 587 -22.67 -20.18 1.70
CA GLN A 587 -22.96 -20.82 2.99
C GLN A 587 -21.96 -21.94 3.25
N VAL A 588 -21.21 -21.84 4.35
CA VAL A 588 -20.35 -22.93 4.84
C VAL A 588 -21.05 -23.59 6.04
N PRO A 589 -21.27 -24.92 6.02
CA PRO A 589 -21.86 -25.62 7.17
C PRO A 589 -21.02 -25.43 8.44
N GLY A 590 -21.63 -24.88 9.50
CA GLY A 590 -20.96 -24.63 10.78
C GLY A 590 -20.11 -23.36 10.88
N TYR A 591 -19.86 -22.64 9.79
CA TYR A 591 -18.99 -21.44 9.77
C TYR A 591 -19.68 -20.14 9.29
N GLY A 592 -20.99 -20.18 9.05
CA GLY A 592 -21.75 -19.03 8.56
C GLY A 592 -21.54 -18.76 7.07
N ILE A 593 -21.53 -17.48 6.70
CA ILE A 593 -21.33 -17.03 5.31
C ILE A 593 -19.82 -16.83 5.10
N ASN A 594 -19.23 -17.53 4.13
CA ASN A 594 -17.88 -17.17 3.66
C ASN A 594 -17.98 -15.89 2.82
N VAL A 595 -17.19 -14.88 3.19
CA VAL A 595 -17.21 -13.54 2.56
C VAL A 595 -15.99 -13.25 1.69
N GLY A 596 -15.10 -14.25 1.49
CA GLY A 596 -13.97 -14.15 0.57
C GLY A 596 -14.36 -14.30 -0.90
N VAL A 597 -15.61 -14.66 -1.19
CA VAL A 597 -16.30 -14.29 -2.43
C VAL A 597 -17.69 -13.80 -2.06
N MET A 598 -18.02 -12.55 -2.39
CA MET A 598 -19.35 -11.99 -2.14
C MET A 598 -19.77 -10.96 -3.20
N VAL A 599 -21.06 -10.90 -3.53
CA VAL A 599 -21.63 -9.90 -4.44
C VAL A 599 -22.69 -9.05 -3.73
N PHE A 600 -22.51 -7.74 -3.72
CA PHE A 600 -23.39 -6.80 -3.02
C PHE A 600 -23.64 -5.52 -3.82
N SER A 601 -24.69 -4.78 -3.45
CA SER A 601 -24.95 -3.43 -3.98
C SER A 601 -24.50 -2.38 -2.96
N PRO A 602 -23.55 -1.48 -3.31
CA PRO A 602 -23.20 -0.34 -2.47
C PRO A 602 -24.41 0.53 -2.15
N ASN A 603 -24.49 1.00 -0.92
CA ASN A 603 -25.63 1.76 -0.40
C ASN A 603 -25.25 2.48 0.89
N LYS A 604 -25.29 3.82 0.92
CA LYS A 604 -24.88 4.62 2.09
C LYS A 604 -25.75 4.39 3.34
N ALA A 605 -27.03 4.03 3.20
CA ALA A 605 -27.86 3.68 4.36
C ALA A 605 -27.47 2.31 4.93
N MET A 606 -27.07 1.36 4.08
CA MET A 606 -26.53 0.07 4.52
C MET A 606 -25.14 0.22 5.16
N HIS A 607 -24.26 1.04 4.58
CA HIS A 607 -22.95 1.39 5.15
C HIS A 607 -23.11 1.93 6.58
N MET A 608 -23.94 2.96 6.78
CA MET A 608 -24.21 3.50 8.13
C MET A 608 -24.83 2.47 9.09
N ARG A 609 -25.65 1.53 8.60
CA ARG A 609 -26.15 0.40 9.41
C ARG A 609 -25.01 -0.53 9.84
N LEU A 610 -24.10 -0.87 8.93
CA LEU A 610 -22.96 -1.75 9.20
C LEU A 610 -21.98 -1.08 10.19
N LEU A 611 -21.66 0.20 10.01
CA LEU A 611 -20.81 0.99 10.92
C LEU A 611 -21.38 1.12 12.35
N ARG A 612 -22.70 1.00 12.52
CA ARG A 612 -23.34 0.93 13.84
C ARG A 612 -23.27 -0.49 14.41
N LEU A 613 -23.60 -1.51 13.61
CA LEU A 613 -23.65 -2.90 14.08
C LEU A 613 -22.27 -3.51 14.37
N MET A 614 -21.18 -3.01 13.77
CA MET A 614 -19.81 -3.46 14.07
C MET A 614 -19.32 -3.05 15.48
N ARG A 615 -20.16 -2.40 16.27
CA ARG A 615 -19.91 -2.04 17.68
C ARG A 615 -20.63 -3.00 18.65
N ASP A 616 -21.47 -3.87 18.13
CA ASP A 616 -22.18 -4.92 18.86
C ASP A 616 -21.31 -6.19 18.96
N GLU A 617 -20.10 -6.07 19.51
CA GLU A 617 -19.12 -7.17 19.55
C GLU A 617 -19.60 -8.38 20.37
N ASP A 618 -20.61 -8.20 21.23
CA ASP A 618 -21.29 -9.27 21.97
C ASP A 618 -22.10 -10.24 21.08
N LYS A 619 -22.33 -9.89 19.81
CA LYS A 619 -23.28 -10.60 18.91
C LYS A 619 -22.62 -11.41 17.81
N TYR A 620 -21.29 -11.39 17.69
CA TYR A 620 -20.54 -12.18 16.71
C TYR A 620 -19.16 -12.63 17.23
N ASP A 621 -18.62 -13.73 16.71
CA ASP A 621 -17.29 -14.20 17.11
C ASP A 621 -16.19 -13.34 16.47
N SER A 622 -15.65 -12.39 17.24
CA SER A 622 -14.55 -11.50 16.82
C SER A 622 -13.31 -12.26 16.32
N LYS A 623 -13.12 -13.52 16.70
CA LYS A 623 -12.05 -14.40 16.20
C LYS A 623 -12.21 -14.86 14.75
N MET A 624 -13.31 -14.48 14.11
CA MET A 624 -13.53 -14.63 12.66
C MET A 624 -13.76 -13.28 11.98
N ALA A 625 -13.36 -12.18 12.65
CA ALA A 625 -13.32 -10.81 12.16
C ALA A 625 -14.58 -10.40 11.37
N GLU A 626 -14.42 -9.86 10.15
CA GLU A 626 -15.52 -9.38 9.34
C GLU A 626 -16.42 -10.51 8.82
N GLN A 627 -15.95 -11.77 8.77
CA GLN A 627 -16.78 -12.90 8.32
C GLN A 627 -17.90 -13.22 9.31
N ALA A 628 -17.59 -13.26 10.62
CA ALA A 628 -18.61 -13.43 11.64
C ALA A 628 -19.51 -12.21 11.73
N PHE A 629 -18.95 -10.99 11.67
CA PHE A 629 -19.74 -9.76 11.66
C PHE A 629 -20.74 -9.72 10.49
N LEU A 630 -20.31 -10.00 9.26
CA LEU A 630 -21.20 -10.01 8.09
C LEU A 630 -22.22 -11.16 8.13
N SER A 631 -21.84 -12.33 8.69
CA SER A 631 -22.77 -13.43 8.95
C SER A 631 -23.87 -13.05 9.96
N TYR A 632 -23.54 -12.23 10.95
CA TYR A 632 -24.52 -11.64 11.88
C TYR A 632 -25.37 -10.55 11.20
N ALA A 633 -24.74 -9.56 10.57
CA ALA A 633 -25.40 -8.41 9.97
C ALA A 633 -26.38 -8.76 8.83
N TYR A 634 -26.13 -9.90 8.16
CA TYR A 634 -26.93 -10.51 7.10
C TYR A 634 -27.37 -11.95 7.44
N SER A 635 -27.73 -12.25 8.70
CA SER A 635 -28.23 -13.58 9.07
C SER A 635 -29.48 -13.98 8.24
N PRO A 636 -29.65 -15.27 7.89
CA PRO A 636 -30.83 -15.76 7.16
C PRO A 636 -32.18 -15.46 7.84
N GLU A 637 -32.18 -15.38 9.17
CA GLU A 637 -33.34 -15.10 10.01
C GLU A 637 -33.64 -13.59 10.08
N GLY A 638 -32.63 -12.74 9.87
CA GLY A 638 -32.70 -11.29 10.02
C GLY A 638 -33.46 -10.52 8.92
N PRO A 639 -33.53 -9.18 9.03
CA PRO A 639 -34.23 -8.33 8.05
C PRO A 639 -33.58 -8.30 6.66
N PHE A 640 -32.29 -8.63 6.55
CA PHE A 640 -31.50 -8.62 5.31
C PHE A 640 -30.88 -10.00 5.06
N SER A 641 -31.71 -11.04 4.95
CA SER A 641 -31.23 -12.40 4.69
C SER A 641 -30.39 -12.48 3.40
N PRO A 642 -29.42 -13.38 3.30
CA PRO A 642 -28.48 -13.40 2.17
C PRO A 642 -29.08 -14.12 0.95
N SER A 643 -28.40 -14.01 -0.17
CA SER A 643 -28.45 -14.96 -1.29
C SER A 643 -27.24 -15.90 -1.21
N PHE A 644 -27.33 -17.09 -1.80
CA PHE A 644 -26.23 -18.05 -1.80
C PHE A 644 -25.86 -18.52 -3.21
N ILE A 645 -24.55 -18.53 -3.50
CA ILE A 645 -23.94 -19.13 -4.69
C ILE A 645 -23.31 -20.48 -4.36
N SER A 646 -23.20 -21.37 -5.35
CA SER A 646 -22.61 -22.70 -5.20
C SER A 646 -21.10 -22.63 -4.98
N ARG A 647 -20.52 -23.72 -4.41
CA ARG A 647 -19.07 -23.86 -4.17
C ARG A 647 -18.23 -23.79 -5.45
N GLU A 648 -18.83 -23.97 -6.64
CA GLU A 648 -18.22 -23.66 -7.95
C GLU A 648 -17.63 -22.23 -8.00
N TRP A 649 -18.34 -21.26 -7.40
CA TRP A 649 -17.99 -19.84 -7.39
C TRP A 649 -17.21 -19.41 -6.15
N ASN A 650 -16.87 -20.35 -5.27
CA ASN A 650 -16.09 -20.12 -4.05
C ASN A 650 -15.56 -21.48 -3.59
N GLY A 651 -14.49 -21.95 -4.23
CA GLY A 651 -13.91 -23.28 -4.05
C GLY A 651 -13.15 -23.43 -2.74
N TYR A 652 -13.84 -23.21 -1.62
CA TYR A 652 -13.27 -23.28 -0.27
C TYR A 652 -12.96 -24.73 0.14
N PHE A 653 -11.91 -24.90 0.95
CA PHE A 653 -11.36 -26.20 1.36
C PHE A 653 -11.26 -27.20 0.19
N PRO A 654 -10.56 -26.86 -0.91
CA PRO A 654 -10.46 -27.69 -2.10
C PRO A 654 -9.79 -29.05 -1.78
N GLN A 655 -10.24 -30.10 -2.47
CA GLN A 655 -9.80 -31.48 -2.29
C GLN A 655 -9.13 -32.03 -3.56
N ALA A 656 -8.36 -33.11 -3.44
CA ALA A 656 -7.68 -33.74 -4.56
C ALA A 656 -8.59 -34.18 -5.72
N GLY A 657 -9.90 -34.37 -5.46
CA GLY A 657 -10.92 -34.71 -6.47
C GLY A 657 -11.76 -33.53 -6.98
N ASP A 658 -11.49 -32.29 -6.56
CA ASP A 658 -12.20 -31.09 -7.03
C ASP A 658 -11.56 -30.46 -8.31
N GLU A 659 -10.69 -31.19 -9.02
CA GLU A 659 -10.01 -30.69 -10.22
C GLU A 659 -11.02 -30.28 -11.32
N GLY A 660 -10.93 -29.04 -11.80
CA GLY A 660 -11.86 -28.47 -12.78
C GLY A 660 -13.27 -28.18 -12.25
N ALA A 661 -13.56 -28.39 -10.95
CA ALA A 661 -14.89 -28.21 -10.37
C ALA A 661 -15.20 -26.76 -9.93
N PHE A 662 -14.23 -25.84 -10.06
CA PHE A 662 -14.36 -24.45 -9.60
C PHE A 662 -14.05 -23.44 -10.71
N LYS A 663 -14.75 -22.31 -10.66
CA LYS A 663 -14.41 -21.06 -11.34
C LYS A 663 -13.50 -20.17 -10.52
N ILE A 664 -13.61 -20.25 -9.19
CA ILE A 664 -12.77 -19.51 -8.23
C ILE A 664 -12.23 -20.52 -7.22
N VAL A 665 -10.91 -20.70 -7.16
CA VAL A 665 -10.24 -21.57 -6.19
C VAL A 665 -9.88 -20.73 -4.96
N HIS A 666 -10.48 -21.05 -3.81
CA HIS A 666 -10.30 -20.27 -2.58
C HIS A 666 -9.35 -20.99 -1.62
N GLU A 667 -8.05 -20.79 -1.87
CA GLU A 667 -6.92 -21.32 -1.09
C GLU A 667 -5.67 -20.48 -1.35
N LYS A 668 -4.73 -20.46 -0.40
CA LYS A 668 -3.45 -19.76 -0.50
C LYS A 668 -2.50 -20.56 -1.41
N LEU A 669 -2.73 -20.50 -2.72
CA LEU A 669 -2.03 -21.32 -3.72
C LEU A 669 -0.50 -21.11 -3.77
N TRP A 670 0.01 -20.04 -3.16
CA TRP A 670 1.44 -19.78 -2.94
C TRP A 670 2.06 -20.53 -1.74
N SER A 671 1.22 -21.22 -0.94
CA SER A 671 1.61 -21.98 0.25
C SER A 671 1.86 -23.46 -0.09
N ASN A 672 2.20 -24.26 0.92
CA ASN A 672 2.26 -25.71 0.76
C ASN A 672 0.84 -26.29 0.58
N ILE A 673 0.50 -26.64 -0.66
CA ILE A 673 -0.81 -27.16 -1.07
C ILE A 673 -0.74 -28.66 -1.49
N ALA A 674 0.06 -29.45 -0.78
CA ALA A 674 0.26 -30.89 -1.06
C ALA A 674 -1.04 -31.72 -1.11
N GLN A 675 -2.10 -31.27 -0.45
CA GLN A 675 -3.45 -31.87 -0.43
C GLN A 675 -4.25 -31.72 -1.74
N ILE A 676 -3.83 -30.81 -2.64
CA ILE A 676 -4.48 -30.54 -3.94
C ILE A 676 -3.44 -30.58 -5.08
N PRO A 677 -2.94 -31.77 -5.47
CA PRO A 677 -1.84 -31.89 -6.43
C PRO A 677 -2.08 -31.18 -7.76
N TRP A 678 -3.34 -31.13 -8.24
CA TRP A 678 -3.77 -30.44 -9.46
C TRP A 678 -3.55 -28.92 -9.42
N ALA A 679 -3.63 -28.30 -8.24
CA ALA A 679 -3.50 -26.85 -8.08
C ALA A 679 -2.04 -26.38 -7.93
N ARG A 680 -1.07 -27.30 -7.81
CA ARG A 680 0.33 -27.00 -7.45
C ARG A 680 0.95 -25.91 -8.31
N ASP A 681 0.73 -25.99 -9.61
CA ASP A 681 1.38 -25.12 -10.59
C ASP A 681 0.48 -23.93 -11.00
N TYR A 682 -0.74 -23.82 -10.44
CA TYR A 682 -1.68 -22.74 -10.79
C TYR A 682 -1.17 -21.36 -10.38
N PHE A 683 -0.54 -21.23 -9.20
CA PHE A 683 0.01 -19.94 -8.76
C PHE A 683 1.28 -19.58 -9.55
N ASN A 684 2.22 -20.52 -9.68
CA ASN A 684 3.52 -20.29 -10.30
C ASN A 684 3.41 -20.14 -11.83
N GLY A 685 2.57 -20.95 -12.48
CA GLY A 685 2.31 -20.88 -13.93
C GLY A 685 1.59 -19.59 -14.31
N THR A 686 0.53 -19.20 -13.60
CA THR A 686 -0.12 -17.90 -13.84
C THR A 686 0.84 -16.73 -13.53
N TRP A 687 1.75 -16.86 -12.56
CA TRP A 687 2.80 -15.84 -12.34
C TRP A 687 3.79 -15.75 -13.51
N ALA A 688 4.26 -16.88 -14.05
CA ALA A 688 5.12 -16.89 -15.24
C ALA A 688 4.44 -16.22 -16.46
N ASN A 689 3.17 -16.56 -16.72
CA ASN A 689 2.38 -15.98 -17.81
C ASN A 689 2.16 -14.46 -17.62
N LEU A 690 1.99 -14.01 -16.37
CA LEU A 690 1.89 -12.59 -16.00
C LEU A 690 3.19 -11.85 -16.32
N LEU A 691 4.34 -12.40 -15.94
CA LEU A 691 5.66 -11.81 -16.20
C LEU A 691 5.92 -11.67 -17.71
N GLU A 692 5.68 -12.74 -18.47
CA GLU A 692 5.85 -12.75 -19.94
C GLU A 692 4.91 -11.73 -20.62
N PHE A 693 3.64 -11.71 -20.23
CA PHE A 693 2.66 -10.79 -20.81
C PHE A 693 2.97 -9.33 -20.48
N TYR A 694 3.25 -8.98 -19.23
CA TYR A 694 3.52 -7.60 -18.84
C TYR A 694 4.85 -7.05 -19.39
N ALA A 695 5.84 -7.91 -19.68
CA ALA A 695 7.06 -7.52 -20.38
C ALA A 695 6.87 -7.34 -21.90
N SER A 696 5.72 -7.72 -22.47
CA SER A 696 5.48 -7.69 -23.91
C SER A 696 5.00 -6.33 -24.43
N GLU A 697 5.37 -6.01 -25.68
CA GLU A 697 4.80 -4.86 -26.40
C GLU A 697 3.27 -4.96 -26.54
N SER A 698 2.71 -6.17 -26.59
CA SER A 698 1.26 -6.39 -26.71
C SER A 698 0.47 -5.84 -25.53
N PHE A 699 1.02 -5.93 -24.31
CA PHE A 699 0.42 -5.33 -23.12
C PHE A 699 0.47 -3.79 -23.20
N VAL A 700 1.56 -3.21 -23.71
CA VAL A 700 1.69 -1.76 -23.90
C VAL A 700 0.68 -1.24 -24.94
N GLU A 701 0.46 -1.94 -26.05
CA GLU A 701 -0.56 -1.55 -27.04
C GLU A 701 -1.99 -1.74 -26.52
N LEU A 702 -2.27 -2.80 -25.75
CA LEU A 702 -3.56 -2.97 -25.08
C LEU A 702 -3.85 -1.83 -24.09
N ARG A 703 -2.88 -1.47 -23.24
CA ARG A 703 -3.00 -0.34 -22.32
C ARG A 703 -3.12 1.01 -23.04
N LYS A 704 -2.50 1.19 -24.20
CA LYS A 704 -2.74 2.36 -25.07
C LYS A 704 -4.18 2.40 -25.59
N ALA A 705 -4.77 1.26 -25.96
CA ALA A 705 -6.12 1.15 -26.48
C ALA A 705 -7.21 1.54 -25.46
N ASP A 706 -6.94 1.38 -24.15
CA ASP A 706 -7.79 1.91 -23.07
C ASP A 706 -7.89 3.47 -23.07
N GLY A 707 -6.98 4.15 -23.77
CA GLY A 707 -6.94 5.61 -23.88
C GLY A 707 -6.38 6.30 -22.64
N LEU A 708 -6.01 7.59 -22.76
CA LEU A 708 -5.45 8.36 -21.64
C LEU A 708 -6.54 8.77 -20.64
N ARG A 709 -6.20 8.83 -19.35
CA ARG A 709 -7.04 9.47 -18.32
C ARG A 709 -7.15 10.97 -18.60
N GLU A 710 -8.36 11.48 -18.47
CA GLU A 710 -8.60 12.91 -18.28
C GLU A 710 -8.28 13.24 -16.81
N TYR A 711 -7.57 14.34 -16.58
CA TYR A 711 -7.02 14.78 -15.29
C TYR A 711 -7.50 16.21 -14.97
#